data_AF-A0A9X5E8D0-F1
#
_entry.id   AF-A0A9X5E8D0-F1
#
_cell.length_a   1.000
_cell.length_b   1.000
_cell.length_c   1.000
_cell.angle_alpha   90.00
_cell.angle_beta   90.00
_cell.angle_gamma   90.00
#
_symmetry.space_group_name_H-M   'P 1'
#
loop_
_entity.id
_entity.type
_entity.pdbx_description
1 polymer ?
#
loop_
_entity_poly.entity_id
_entity_poly.type
_entity_poly.pdbx_seq_one_letter_code
_entity_poly.pdbx_strand_id
1 'polypeptide(L)'
;MRISAKLRKFIWLLILFIWVALGAIFLVPQLALKFTEITLSRSADIASSNIPKTDSSVPSISASPGATTNSIKSTLVETTNTIKPIIFTSNAIDRNPIQKVFPSDFISANVKTQYGAKGDGVTDDTAAIQKALDDERDEEQDYFGKPKALYFPAGTYLISNTLTWKGCCINLQGQGAGISIIKLKDKTKSFGDRNAPKPAIRTIDGNMSFRQNITDLTVDTGKNNPGAIGIDYISNNFGSLWNVSIRSGDGRGKVGLDMSRQWAGPCLIKDVQIHGFDYGIVTKNLEYGPTFERITLQQQKVAGILNDGNTLAIRKLQSINSVPVIQNQAQAGMIIVVDGNFQGGAANISAIENNGYLYARNINTSGYKSAIHHKENMVPGTSISEYVSDKVYNLFDSPKRSLNLLIEETPTFEDKNLANWIAFSPQWYGETDTLQDALNSGKSTIYFPFGAYFSHDKKVFNIPASVRRIVGFSSVVNGGGIVFRVEQNSDKPLIIEQFGYGVSVEHASPRTVVVKHGGYEYKDFPKSGKVFLEDVGVSLRINYPHQVWARQLNVETLDAARTKIENKGGTLWILGLKTEGKGSVINTTKGGITEVLGTLIYPVHDFTAKEKQDAAFISNNSSQSLIYSVSAYGENKNYEIQVEETRNGVKRQLLSKDFSGRMPLFVGYK
;
A
#
# COMPACT_ATOMS: atom_id res chain seq x y z
N MET A 1 22.35 42.58 33.20
CA MET A 1 21.78 41.73 34.28
C MET A 1 21.39 40.37 33.70
N ARG A 2 22.03 39.27 34.11
CA ARG A 2 21.64 37.91 33.69
C ARG A 2 20.43 37.46 34.51
N ILE A 3 19.29 37.33 33.86
CA ILE A 3 18.06 36.82 34.48
C ILE A 3 18.19 35.30 34.66
N SER A 4 17.91 34.82 35.88
CA SER A 4 18.04 33.40 36.27
C SER A 4 17.10 32.50 35.45
N ALA A 5 17.50 31.24 35.25
CA ALA A 5 16.70 30.25 34.51
C ALA A 5 15.31 30.04 35.14
N LYS A 6 15.18 30.20 36.46
CA LYS A 6 13.90 30.14 37.18
C LYS A 6 12.99 31.31 36.82
N LEU A 7 13.52 32.53 36.69
CA LEU A 7 12.72 33.70 36.32
C LEU A 7 12.28 33.65 34.84
N ARG A 8 13.10 33.07 33.95
CA ARG A 8 12.68 32.78 32.56
C ARG A 8 11.53 31.78 32.48
N LYS A 9 11.57 30.72 33.30
CA LYS A 9 10.49 29.72 33.37
C LYS A 9 9.20 30.31 33.95
N PHE A 10 9.32 31.22 34.93
CA PHE A 10 8.18 31.92 35.52
C PHE A 10 7.54 32.91 34.54
N ILE A 11 8.33 33.67 33.78
CA ILE A 11 7.83 34.57 32.74
C ILE A 11 7.13 33.78 31.62
N TRP A 12 7.65 32.62 31.23
CA TRP A 12 7.00 31.74 30.24
C TRP A 12 5.67 31.19 30.72
N LEU A 13 5.57 30.76 31.99
CA LEU A 13 4.31 30.30 32.57
C LEU A 13 3.29 31.43 32.69
N LEU A 14 3.73 32.64 33.02
CA LEU A 14 2.86 33.82 33.09
C LEU A 14 2.31 34.21 31.72
N ILE A 15 3.14 34.16 30.67
CA ILE A 15 2.71 34.42 29.29
C ILE A 15 1.70 33.36 28.83
N LEU A 16 1.94 32.08 29.13
CA LEU A 16 1.02 30.99 28.80
C LEU A 16 -0.34 31.16 29.51
N PHE A 17 -0.33 31.58 30.78
CA PHE A 17 -1.54 31.83 31.55
C PHE A 17 -2.36 33.01 31.01
N ILE A 18 -1.69 34.08 30.56
CA ILE A 18 -2.32 35.25 29.93
C ILE A 18 -2.93 34.86 28.57
N TRP A 19 -2.27 34.01 27.79
CA TRP A 19 -2.80 33.51 26.51
C TRP A 19 -4.02 32.60 26.68
N VAL A 20 -4.04 31.73 27.70
CA VAL A 20 -5.19 30.87 28.02
C VAL A 20 -6.36 31.72 28.54
N ALA A 21 -6.09 32.73 29.38
CA ALA A 21 -7.12 33.64 29.88
C ALA A 21 -7.72 34.52 28.77
N LEU A 22 -6.91 34.99 27.82
CA LEU A 22 -7.39 35.75 26.65
C LEU A 22 -8.18 34.87 25.67
N GLY A 23 -7.75 33.62 25.46
CA GLY A 23 -8.51 32.65 24.65
C GLY A 23 -9.90 32.33 25.20
N ALA A 24 -10.03 32.27 26.54
CA ALA A 24 -11.31 32.05 27.20
C ALA A 24 -12.27 33.27 27.11
N ILE A 25 -11.76 34.48 26.96
CA ILE A 25 -12.57 35.71 26.84
C ILE A 25 -13.11 35.90 25.40
N PHE A 26 -12.41 35.39 24.38
CA PHE A 26 -12.83 35.53 22.98
C PHE A 26 -13.62 34.35 22.39
N LEU A 27 -13.61 33.16 23.00
CA LEU A 27 -14.35 31.98 22.47
C LEU A 27 -15.76 31.79 23.04
N VAL A 28 -16.08 32.41 24.18
CA VAL A 28 -17.31 32.10 24.94
C VAL A 28 -18.61 32.70 24.37
N PRO A 29 -18.65 33.72 23.48
CA PRO A 29 -19.93 34.14 22.88
C PRO A 29 -20.34 33.40 21.60
N GLN A 30 -19.50 32.53 20.99
CA GLN A 30 -19.83 31.90 19.69
C GLN A 30 -20.42 30.48 19.78
N LEU A 31 -20.59 29.92 20.98
CA LEU A 31 -21.10 28.55 21.19
C LEU A 31 -22.56 28.49 21.71
N ALA A 32 -23.26 29.62 21.81
CA ALA A 32 -24.62 29.68 22.36
C ALA A 32 -25.76 29.55 21.32
N LEU A 33 -25.48 29.22 20.06
CA LEU A 33 -26.49 29.01 19.02
C LEU A 33 -26.24 27.70 18.26
N LYS A 34 -26.61 26.58 18.90
CA LYS A 34 -27.12 25.31 18.33
C LYS A 34 -26.94 24.18 19.34
N PHE A 35 -27.84 24.12 20.31
CA PHE A 35 -28.17 22.88 21.00
C PHE A 35 -29.68 22.73 21.01
N THR A 36 -30.17 21.82 20.18
CA THR A 36 -31.46 21.16 20.37
C THR A 36 -31.13 19.68 20.43
N GLU A 37 -31.57 19.05 21.50
CA GLU A 37 -31.21 17.70 21.95
C GLU A 37 -31.60 16.62 20.93
N ILE A 38 -30.69 15.67 20.67
CA ILE A 38 -31.06 14.27 20.45
C ILE A 38 -30.07 13.40 21.23
N THR A 39 -30.59 12.76 22.27
CA THR A 39 -29.93 11.77 23.11
C THR A 39 -29.66 10.50 22.30
N LEU A 40 -28.39 10.07 22.18
CA LEU A 40 -28.04 8.73 21.74
C LEU A 40 -27.28 8.02 22.86
N SER A 41 -27.98 7.07 23.49
CA SER A 41 -27.45 6.10 24.43
C SER A 41 -26.49 5.13 23.73
N ARG A 42 -25.35 4.88 24.38
CA ARG A 42 -24.46 3.73 24.11
C ARG A 42 -25.27 2.42 24.05
N SER A 43 -25.14 1.68 22.96
CA SER A 43 -25.24 0.22 22.99
C SER A 43 -24.03 -0.37 22.27
N ALA A 44 -23.24 -1.11 23.03
CA ALA A 44 -22.26 -2.05 22.52
C ALA A 44 -23.03 -3.31 22.10
N ASP A 45 -23.04 -3.62 20.81
CA ASP A 45 -23.60 -4.88 20.34
C ASP A 45 -22.49 -5.89 20.02
N ILE A 46 -22.37 -6.79 20.99
CA ILE A 46 -21.83 -8.14 20.83
C ILE A 46 -22.82 -8.90 19.96
N ALA A 47 -22.38 -9.47 18.83
CA ALA A 47 -23.14 -10.49 18.12
C ALA A 47 -22.25 -11.69 17.80
N SER A 48 -22.06 -12.52 18.82
CA SER A 48 -21.72 -13.94 18.68
C SER A 48 -22.97 -14.73 18.32
N SER A 49 -22.82 -15.66 17.36
CA SER A 49 -23.51 -16.95 17.24
C SER A 49 -25.02 -17.00 17.55
N ASN A 50 -25.85 -17.26 16.53
CA ASN A 50 -26.96 -18.21 16.67
C ASN A 50 -27.40 -18.74 15.31
N ILE A 51 -27.10 -20.03 15.09
CA ILE A 51 -27.67 -20.89 14.07
C ILE A 51 -29.02 -21.37 14.60
N PRO A 52 -30.14 -21.19 13.90
CA PRO A 52 -31.36 -21.94 14.20
C PRO A 52 -31.25 -23.33 13.56
N LYS A 53 -31.31 -24.37 14.39
CA LYS A 53 -31.76 -25.69 13.95
C LYS A 53 -33.23 -25.58 13.55
N THR A 54 -33.58 -25.99 12.34
CA THR A 54 -34.96 -26.38 12.02
C THR A 54 -34.97 -27.82 11.54
N ASP A 55 -35.88 -28.55 12.18
CA ASP A 55 -36.14 -29.96 12.01
C ASP A 55 -36.97 -30.22 10.74
N SER A 56 -36.86 -31.47 10.33
CA SER A 56 -37.43 -32.18 9.20
C SER A 56 -38.91 -31.95 8.88
N SER A 57 -39.23 -31.77 7.59
CA SER A 57 -40.30 -32.45 6.85
C SER A 57 -40.49 -31.83 5.46
N VAL A 58 -40.15 -32.57 4.41
CA VAL A 58 -40.57 -32.26 3.03
C VAL A 58 -41.18 -33.53 2.43
N PRO A 59 -42.45 -33.51 1.97
CA PRO A 59 -42.99 -34.57 1.13
C PRO A 59 -42.50 -34.41 -0.32
N SER A 60 -42.20 -35.54 -0.93
CA SER A 60 -41.85 -35.71 -2.35
C SER A 60 -43.04 -35.44 -3.28
N ILE A 61 -42.92 -34.52 -4.25
CA ILE A 61 -43.74 -34.54 -5.49
C ILE A 61 -42.93 -34.10 -6.73
N SER A 62 -43.07 -34.96 -7.74
CA SER A 62 -42.69 -35.04 -9.16
C SER A 62 -42.07 -33.88 -9.94
N ALA A 63 -41.13 -34.30 -10.80
CA ALA A 63 -40.52 -33.57 -11.91
C ALA A 63 -41.46 -33.36 -13.11
N SER A 64 -41.27 -32.24 -13.82
CA SER A 64 -41.47 -32.13 -15.27
C SER A 64 -40.59 -31.00 -15.84
N PRO A 65 -40.17 -31.09 -17.12
CA PRO A 65 -38.90 -30.53 -17.58
C PRO A 65 -39.06 -29.23 -18.40
N GLY A 66 -38.09 -28.32 -18.29
CA GLY A 66 -37.97 -27.21 -19.24
C GLY A 66 -37.24 -25.99 -18.71
N ALA A 67 -35.91 -26.04 -18.63
CA ALA A 67 -35.07 -24.85 -18.69
C ALA A 67 -33.66 -25.25 -19.16
N THR A 68 -33.35 -24.87 -20.39
CA THR A 68 -32.05 -25.02 -21.03
C THR A 68 -30.96 -24.28 -20.24
N THR A 69 -29.97 -25.03 -19.76
CA THR A 69 -28.75 -24.49 -19.16
C THR A 69 -27.82 -24.00 -20.28
N ASN A 70 -27.72 -22.68 -20.46
CA ASN A 70 -26.62 -22.09 -21.21
C ASN A 70 -25.34 -22.20 -20.38
N SER A 71 -24.57 -23.27 -20.62
CA SER A 71 -23.19 -23.38 -20.14
C SER A 71 -22.34 -22.30 -20.81
N ILE A 72 -21.91 -21.31 -20.04
CA ILE A 72 -20.98 -20.26 -20.50
C ILE A 72 -19.58 -20.89 -20.56
N LYS A 73 -19.11 -21.18 -21.77
CA LYS A 73 -17.74 -21.63 -22.03
C LYS A 73 -16.77 -20.47 -21.81
N SER A 74 -15.77 -20.68 -20.95
CA SER A 74 -14.59 -19.82 -20.82
C SER A 74 -13.85 -19.70 -22.16
N THR A 75 -13.51 -18.48 -22.58
CA THR A 75 -12.82 -18.27 -23.85
C THR A 75 -11.30 -18.34 -23.62
N LEU A 76 -10.69 -19.46 -23.99
CA LEU A 76 -9.23 -19.54 -24.18
C LEU A 76 -8.90 -18.82 -25.49
N VAL A 77 -8.09 -17.75 -25.42
CA VAL A 77 -7.56 -17.07 -26.61
C VAL A 77 -6.10 -17.50 -26.76
N GLU A 78 -5.87 -18.60 -27.47
CA GLU A 78 -4.52 -19.03 -27.87
C GLU A 78 -4.08 -18.26 -29.12
N THR A 79 -3.06 -17.41 -29.01
CA THR A 79 -2.23 -17.03 -30.17
C THR A 79 -0.76 -16.93 -29.78
N THR A 80 0.07 -17.53 -30.62
CA THR A 80 1.52 -17.68 -30.53
C THR A 80 2.22 -16.37 -30.89
N ASN A 81 2.29 -15.42 -29.96
CA ASN A 81 3.38 -14.44 -29.98
C ASN A 81 4.53 -15.04 -29.19
N THR A 82 5.65 -15.31 -29.85
CA THR A 82 6.90 -15.74 -29.21
C THR A 82 7.36 -14.66 -28.23
N ILE A 83 6.95 -14.80 -26.97
CA ILE A 83 7.42 -14.03 -25.85
C ILE A 83 8.91 -14.36 -25.69
N LYS A 84 9.79 -13.35 -25.77
CA LYS A 84 11.17 -13.52 -25.29
C LYS A 84 11.08 -13.91 -23.82
N PRO A 85 11.55 -15.11 -23.41
CA PRO A 85 11.52 -15.50 -22.01
C PRO A 85 12.23 -14.42 -21.19
N ILE A 86 11.54 -13.86 -20.21
CA ILE A 86 12.21 -13.10 -19.16
C ILE A 86 13.08 -14.13 -18.44
N ILE A 87 14.40 -14.06 -18.66
CA ILE A 87 15.35 -14.93 -17.96
C ILE A 87 15.38 -14.47 -16.51
N PHE A 88 14.61 -15.15 -15.67
CA PHE A 88 14.79 -15.08 -14.24
C PHE A 88 16.04 -15.87 -13.90
N THR A 89 17.12 -15.20 -13.52
CA THR A 89 18.28 -15.88 -12.96
C THR A 89 17.87 -16.52 -11.63
N SER A 90 17.55 -17.82 -11.67
CA SER A 90 17.55 -18.68 -10.50
C SER A 90 18.96 -18.65 -9.94
N ASN A 91 19.17 -18.01 -8.79
CA ASN A 91 20.21 -18.34 -7.79
C ASN A 91 20.31 -17.20 -6.75
N ALA A 92 19.60 -17.35 -5.63
CA ALA A 92 20.08 -17.15 -4.25
C ALA A 92 18.89 -17.01 -3.29
N ILE A 93 18.97 -17.75 -2.19
CA ILE A 93 18.01 -17.81 -1.07
C ILE A 93 18.05 -16.51 -0.24
N ASP A 94 19.14 -15.75 -0.36
CA ASP A 94 19.36 -14.45 0.25
C ASP A 94 19.87 -13.51 -0.85
N ARG A 95 19.17 -12.40 -1.10
CA ARG A 95 19.84 -11.25 -1.75
C ARG A 95 21.09 -10.95 -0.92
N ASN A 96 22.26 -10.87 -1.56
CA ASN A 96 23.48 -10.43 -0.89
C ASN A 96 23.17 -9.19 -0.05
N PRO A 97 23.34 -9.23 1.28
CA PRO A 97 22.97 -8.11 2.14
C PRO A 97 23.65 -6.83 1.67
N ILE A 98 22.86 -5.79 1.41
CA ILE A 98 23.39 -4.47 1.05
C ILE A 98 23.32 -3.61 2.30
N GLN A 99 24.48 -3.32 2.87
CA GLN A 99 24.59 -2.40 3.99
C GLN A 99 24.37 -0.96 3.51
N LYS A 100 23.41 -0.30 4.14
CA LYS A 100 23.09 1.12 3.94
C LYS A 100 23.98 1.99 4.84
N VAL A 101 24.25 3.20 4.37
CA VAL A 101 25.00 4.22 5.11
C VAL A 101 24.14 5.46 5.24
N PHE A 102 24.05 5.99 6.45
CA PHE A 102 23.24 7.16 6.77
C PHE A 102 24.08 8.22 7.51
N PRO A 103 23.76 9.52 7.36
CA PRO A 103 24.25 10.56 8.26
C PRO A 103 23.91 10.23 9.71
N SER A 104 24.77 10.58 10.67
CA SER A 104 24.57 10.20 12.08
C SER A 104 23.35 10.83 12.76
N ASP A 105 22.82 11.92 12.21
CA ASP A 105 21.73 12.72 12.74
C ASP A 105 20.38 12.45 12.07
N PHE A 106 20.32 11.55 11.07
CA PHE A 106 19.12 11.35 10.25
C PHE A 106 17.90 10.84 11.03
N ILE A 107 18.10 9.99 12.04
CA ILE A 107 17.11 9.51 13.02
C ILE A 107 17.81 9.42 14.37
N SER A 108 17.42 10.25 15.33
CA SER A 108 18.05 10.31 16.65
C SER A 108 17.67 9.12 17.54
N ALA A 109 16.47 8.56 17.37
CA ALA A 109 15.94 7.42 18.13
C ALA A 109 16.57 6.08 17.68
N ASN A 110 17.86 5.95 17.95
CA ASN A 110 18.65 4.74 17.72
C ASN A 110 18.46 3.75 18.87
N VAL A 111 18.03 2.53 18.56
CA VAL A 111 17.72 1.50 19.59
C VAL A 111 18.91 1.13 20.46
N LYS A 112 20.15 1.23 19.93
CA LYS A 112 21.37 0.93 20.70
C LYS A 112 21.72 2.08 21.65
N THR A 113 21.87 3.29 21.10
CA THR A 113 22.43 4.41 21.86
C THR A 113 21.41 5.12 22.75
N GLN A 114 20.12 5.10 22.39
CA GLN A 114 19.06 5.79 23.16
C GLN A 114 18.25 4.84 24.07
N TYR A 115 18.14 3.56 23.70
CA TYR A 115 17.28 2.61 24.41
C TYR A 115 18.01 1.40 24.99
N GLY A 116 19.31 1.26 24.72
CA GLY A 116 20.17 0.26 25.37
C GLY A 116 20.15 -1.13 24.76
N ALA A 117 19.50 -1.33 23.61
CA ALA A 117 19.55 -2.59 22.88
C ALA A 117 21.00 -2.92 22.48
N LYS A 118 21.41 -4.19 22.60
CA LYS A 118 22.78 -4.62 22.29
C LYS A 118 22.93 -5.01 20.83
N GLY A 119 21.95 -5.73 20.28
CA GLY A 119 22.02 -6.24 18.91
C GLY A 119 23.20 -7.21 18.70
N ASP A 120 23.58 -7.96 19.74
CA ASP A 120 24.74 -8.87 19.78
C ASP A 120 24.38 -10.34 19.48
N GLY A 121 23.10 -10.65 19.28
CA GLY A 121 22.59 -12.00 19.06
C GLY A 121 22.53 -12.87 20.31
N VAL A 122 22.71 -12.30 21.52
CA VAL A 122 22.71 -13.02 22.80
C VAL A 122 21.83 -12.33 23.84
N THR A 123 21.95 -11.02 23.99
CA THR A 123 21.17 -10.22 24.94
C THR A 123 19.71 -10.15 24.51
N ASP A 124 18.79 -10.28 25.47
CA ASP A 124 17.37 -10.05 25.22
C ASP A 124 17.08 -8.56 25.07
N ASP A 125 16.85 -8.12 23.85
CA ASP A 125 16.59 -6.72 23.50
C ASP A 125 15.09 -6.39 23.52
N THR A 126 14.21 -7.31 23.90
CA THR A 126 12.74 -7.11 23.87
C THR A 126 12.32 -5.86 24.63
N ALA A 127 12.78 -5.70 25.88
CA ALA A 127 12.39 -4.58 26.72
C ALA A 127 12.93 -3.24 26.18
N ALA A 128 14.16 -3.22 25.67
CA ALA A 128 14.77 -2.03 25.09
C ALA A 128 14.03 -1.58 23.83
N ILE A 129 13.68 -2.51 22.94
CA ILE A 129 12.96 -2.21 21.70
C ILE A 129 11.51 -1.84 21.97
N GLN A 130 10.83 -2.54 22.88
CA GLN A 130 9.47 -2.17 23.27
C GLN A 130 9.44 -0.78 23.92
N LYS A 131 10.41 -0.47 24.78
CA LYS A 131 10.58 0.90 25.30
C LYS A 131 10.76 1.91 24.17
N ALA A 132 11.53 1.59 23.14
CA ALA A 132 11.71 2.48 21.99
C ALA A 132 10.40 2.75 21.23
N LEU A 133 9.58 1.71 21.03
CA LEU A 133 8.27 1.80 20.39
C LEU A 133 7.27 2.61 21.24
N ASP A 134 7.31 2.42 22.55
CA ASP A 134 6.38 3.04 23.51
C ASP A 134 6.76 4.48 23.89
N ASP A 135 8.01 4.89 23.66
CA ASP A 135 8.50 6.18 24.10
C ASP A 135 7.81 7.33 23.36
N GLU A 136 7.31 8.30 24.13
CA GLU A 136 6.47 9.42 23.67
C GLU A 136 5.16 8.97 23.00
N ARG A 137 4.55 7.88 23.51
CA ARG A 137 3.25 7.35 23.10
C ARG A 137 2.35 7.17 24.33
N ASP A 138 1.26 7.94 24.40
CA ASP A 138 0.37 7.96 25.57
C ASP A 138 -0.99 7.27 25.35
N GLU A 139 -1.42 7.06 24.10
CA GLU A 139 -2.74 6.46 23.80
C GLU A 139 -2.63 5.37 22.72
N GLU A 140 -3.50 4.35 22.82
CA GLU A 140 -3.55 3.27 21.84
C GLU A 140 -3.94 3.80 20.45
N GLN A 141 -4.84 4.78 20.35
CA GLN A 141 -5.42 5.23 19.07
C GLN A 141 -5.12 6.71 18.75
N ASP A 142 -3.85 7.13 18.74
CA ASP A 142 -3.51 8.48 18.25
C ASP A 142 -3.80 8.57 16.73
N TYR A 143 -5.00 9.08 16.39
CA TYR A 143 -5.55 9.24 15.04
C TYR A 143 -4.66 10.12 14.14
N PHE A 144 -3.87 11.01 14.74
CA PHE A 144 -2.90 11.87 14.06
C PHE A 144 -1.49 11.66 14.63
N GLY A 145 -1.22 10.39 14.98
CA GLY A 145 0.03 9.87 15.52
C GLY A 145 1.20 10.79 15.30
N LYS A 146 1.72 11.39 16.38
CA LYS A 146 3.07 11.99 16.36
C LYS A 146 3.96 11.00 15.62
N PRO A 147 4.55 11.32 14.46
CA PRO A 147 5.30 10.31 13.72
C PRO A 147 6.42 9.77 14.62
N LYS A 148 6.81 8.51 14.43
CA LYS A 148 7.92 7.88 15.16
C LYS A 148 8.79 7.13 14.17
N ALA A 149 10.08 7.42 14.17
CA ALA A 149 11.05 6.65 13.42
C ALA A 149 12.08 6.05 14.37
N LEU A 150 12.36 4.75 14.24
CA LEU A 150 13.38 4.04 15.01
C LEU A 150 14.46 3.53 14.06
N TYR A 151 15.72 3.77 14.44
CA TYR A 151 16.87 3.25 13.70
C TYR A 151 17.46 2.01 14.37
N PHE A 152 17.62 0.95 13.58
CA PHE A 152 18.28 -0.30 13.96
C PHE A 152 19.62 -0.40 13.22
N PRO A 153 20.74 -0.01 13.87
CA PRO A 153 22.08 -0.31 13.35
C PRO A 153 22.30 -1.80 13.05
N ALA A 154 23.36 -2.12 12.33
CA ALA A 154 23.77 -3.51 12.12
C ALA A 154 23.84 -4.30 13.45
N GLY A 155 23.28 -5.51 13.44
CA GLY A 155 23.20 -6.35 14.62
C GLY A 155 22.06 -7.36 14.57
N THR A 156 22.11 -8.34 15.48
CA THR A 156 21.02 -9.29 15.72
C THR A 156 20.39 -8.99 17.08
N TYR A 157 19.16 -8.52 17.07
CA TYR A 157 18.40 -8.14 18.24
C TYR A 157 17.50 -9.30 18.66
N LEU A 158 17.89 -10.02 19.71
CA LEU A 158 17.08 -11.13 20.19
C LEU A 158 15.85 -10.63 20.92
N ILE A 159 14.69 -11.19 20.61
CA ILE A 159 13.45 -10.95 21.34
C ILE A 159 12.89 -12.26 21.91
N SER A 160 12.17 -12.17 23.02
CA SER A 160 11.49 -13.29 23.68
C SER A 160 9.96 -13.10 23.75
N ASN A 161 9.46 -11.96 23.28
CA ASN A 161 8.03 -11.67 23.22
C ASN A 161 7.70 -10.83 21.96
N THR A 162 6.40 -10.75 21.64
CA THR A 162 5.91 -9.89 20.55
C THR A 162 6.28 -8.44 20.81
N LEU A 163 6.79 -7.76 19.79
CA LEU A 163 6.90 -6.31 19.74
C LEU A 163 5.58 -5.73 19.22
N THR A 164 4.85 -5.05 20.09
CA THR A 164 3.52 -4.48 19.77
C THR A 164 3.65 -2.98 19.54
N TRP A 165 2.99 -2.48 18.51
CA TRP A 165 3.01 -1.06 18.17
C TRP A 165 1.84 -0.32 18.83
N LYS A 166 2.09 0.91 19.27
CA LYS A 166 1.09 1.83 19.82
C LYS A 166 0.89 3.02 18.88
N GLY A 167 -0.35 3.27 18.49
CA GLY A 167 -0.73 4.29 17.51
C GLY A 167 -0.25 4.00 16.09
N CYS A 168 -0.39 5.00 15.24
CA CYS A 168 -0.03 4.97 13.83
C CYS A 168 1.32 5.65 13.54
N CYS A 169 1.71 5.68 12.27
CA CYS A 169 2.84 6.47 11.75
C CYS A 169 4.21 6.09 12.31
N ILE A 170 4.43 4.79 12.51
CA ILE A 170 5.71 4.25 12.97
C ILE A 170 6.53 3.80 11.76
N ASN A 171 7.81 4.14 11.76
CA ASN A 171 8.81 3.69 10.78
C ASN A 171 9.96 2.98 11.49
N LEU A 172 10.18 1.71 11.17
CA LEU A 172 11.40 0.99 11.53
C LEU A 172 12.36 1.02 10.35
N GLN A 173 13.50 1.68 10.53
CA GLN A 173 14.57 1.73 9.54
C GLN A 173 15.74 0.86 10.01
N GLY A 174 16.06 -0.20 9.27
CA GLY A 174 17.29 -0.97 9.45
C GLY A 174 18.45 -0.44 8.62
N GLN A 175 19.62 -1.08 8.75
CA GLN A 175 20.81 -0.80 7.95
C GLN A 175 20.94 -1.73 6.74
N GLY A 176 19.92 -2.54 6.46
CA GLY A 176 19.88 -3.49 5.35
C GLY A 176 19.23 -4.80 5.77
N ALA A 177 18.42 -5.40 4.90
CA ALA A 177 17.97 -6.78 5.08
C ALA A 177 19.18 -7.72 5.13
N GLY A 178 19.23 -8.59 6.15
CA GLY A 178 20.37 -9.43 6.49
C GLY A 178 21.47 -8.75 7.30
N ILE A 179 21.37 -7.43 7.54
CA ILE A 179 22.32 -6.63 8.33
C ILE A 179 21.73 -6.27 9.70
N SER A 180 20.50 -5.75 9.70
CA SER A 180 19.73 -5.49 10.92
C SER A 180 18.66 -6.57 11.06
N ILE A 181 18.77 -7.40 12.09
CA ILE A 181 17.96 -8.61 12.25
C ILE A 181 17.23 -8.56 13.60
N ILE A 182 15.91 -8.50 13.59
CA ILE A 182 15.09 -8.78 14.78
C ILE A 182 14.82 -10.29 14.77
N LYS A 183 15.32 -11.01 15.78
CA LYS A 183 15.25 -12.46 15.85
C LYS A 183 14.53 -12.93 17.11
N LEU A 184 13.47 -13.71 16.96
CA LEU A 184 12.86 -14.44 18.08
C LEU A 184 13.84 -15.50 18.60
N LYS A 185 14.01 -15.59 19.92
CA LYS A 185 14.81 -16.63 20.56
C LYS A 185 14.30 -18.02 20.19
N ASP A 186 15.22 -18.93 19.96
CA ASP A 186 14.89 -20.33 19.70
C ASP A 186 14.12 -20.93 20.90
N LYS A 187 13.18 -21.84 20.64
CA LYS A 187 12.39 -22.56 21.68
C LYS A 187 11.66 -21.62 22.66
N THR A 188 11.16 -20.48 22.18
CA THR A 188 10.38 -19.56 23.01
C THR A 188 8.99 -20.14 23.26
N LYS A 189 8.71 -20.55 24.52
CA LYS A 189 7.49 -21.29 24.90
C LYS A 189 6.18 -20.68 24.38
N SER A 190 6.02 -19.36 24.42
CA SER A 190 4.81 -18.67 23.96
C SER A 190 4.58 -18.69 22.45
N PHE A 191 5.55 -19.18 21.66
CA PHE A 191 5.49 -19.34 20.21
C PHE A 191 5.54 -20.82 19.81
N GLY A 192 5.40 -21.73 20.79
CA GLY A 192 5.47 -23.17 20.61
C GLY A 192 4.16 -23.82 20.15
N ASP A 193 3.01 -23.16 20.34
CA ASP A 193 1.70 -23.71 20.01
C ASP A 193 1.24 -23.29 18.60
N ARG A 194 1.02 -24.28 17.72
CA ARG A 194 0.55 -24.04 16.35
C ARG A 194 -0.91 -23.63 16.26
N ASN A 195 -1.70 -23.94 17.29
CA ASN A 195 -3.13 -23.65 17.34
C ASN A 195 -3.42 -22.27 17.96
N ALA A 196 -2.41 -21.67 18.61
CA ALA A 196 -2.45 -20.31 19.11
C ALA A 196 -1.26 -19.51 18.55
N PRO A 197 -1.22 -19.27 17.22
CA PRO A 197 -0.08 -18.64 16.58
C PRO A 197 0.11 -17.20 17.07
N LYS A 198 1.37 -16.77 17.16
CA LYS A 198 1.74 -15.48 17.76
C LYS A 198 2.81 -14.75 16.93
N PRO A 199 2.66 -13.45 16.67
CA PRO A 199 3.62 -12.70 15.84
C PRO A 199 4.84 -12.22 16.59
N ALA A 200 6.00 -12.16 15.92
CA ALA A 200 7.20 -11.51 16.44
C ALA A 200 7.02 -9.97 16.45
N ILE A 201 6.41 -9.41 15.41
CA ILE A 201 6.02 -7.99 15.33
C ILE A 201 4.53 -7.89 15.03
N ARG A 202 3.80 -7.05 15.77
CA ARG A 202 2.39 -6.76 15.53
C ARG A 202 2.16 -5.25 15.42
N THR A 203 1.67 -4.80 14.26
CA THR A 203 1.18 -3.42 14.11
C THR A 203 -0.19 -3.25 14.75
N ILE A 204 -0.60 -2.01 15.02
CA ILE A 204 -1.87 -1.73 15.68
C ILE A 204 -3.09 -2.21 14.85
N ASP A 205 -4.13 -2.65 15.56
CA ASP A 205 -5.47 -2.91 15.02
C ASP A 205 -6.13 -1.65 14.45
N GLY A 206 -7.15 -1.81 13.61
CA GLY A 206 -7.98 -0.69 13.16
C GLY A 206 -7.71 -0.21 11.73
N ASN A 207 -8.73 0.37 11.11
CA ASN A 207 -8.63 1.10 9.85
C ASN A 207 -7.83 2.42 9.99
N MET A 208 -7.53 2.86 11.21
CA MET A 208 -6.62 3.98 11.50
C MET A 208 -5.15 3.58 11.69
N SER A 209 -4.78 2.33 11.36
CA SER A 209 -3.38 1.91 11.37
C SER A 209 -2.63 2.55 10.18
N PHE A 210 -2.54 3.87 10.13
CA PHE A 210 -1.96 4.60 9.00
C PHE A 210 -0.43 4.56 9.03
N ARG A 211 0.21 4.55 7.86
CA ARG A 211 1.65 4.81 7.70
C ARG A 211 2.56 3.94 8.57
N GLN A 212 2.25 2.64 8.64
CA GLN A 212 3.12 1.68 9.33
C GLN A 212 4.20 1.21 8.37
N ASN A 213 5.46 1.44 8.70
CA ASN A 213 6.58 1.21 7.79
C ASN A 213 7.67 0.33 8.41
N ILE A 214 8.15 -0.66 7.65
CA ILE A 214 9.33 -1.46 7.99
C ILE A 214 10.24 -1.50 6.76
N THR A 215 11.46 -0.98 6.89
CA THR A 215 12.39 -0.80 5.77
C THR A 215 13.78 -1.35 6.10
N ASP A 216 14.41 -2.03 5.14
CA ASP A 216 15.81 -2.48 5.22
C ASP A 216 16.12 -3.35 6.46
N LEU A 217 15.26 -4.31 6.79
CA LEU A 217 15.35 -5.11 8.03
C LEU A 217 14.97 -6.59 7.79
N THR A 218 15.50 -7.49 8.62
CA THR A 218 15.10 -8.91 8.66
C THR A 218 14.32 -9.24 9.92
N VAL A 219 13.21 -9.96 9.79
CA VAL A 219 12.47 -10.58 10.88
C VAL A 219 12.68 -12.10 10.82
N ASP A 220 13.32 -12.65 11.84
CA ASP A 220 13.67 -14.08 11.95
C ASP A 220 12.90 -14.72 13.11
N THR A 221 12.10 -15.74 12.85
CA THR A 221 11.32 -16.42 13.90
C THR A 221 12.12 -17.47 14.68
N GLY A 222 13.42 -17.61 14.44
CA GLY A 222 14.28 -18.56 15.11
C GLY A 222 13.91 -20.01 14.80
N LYS A 223 14.38 -20.93 15.65
CA LYS A 223 14.14 -22.38 15.53
C LYS A 223 13.23 -22.89 16.64
N ASN A 224 12.48 -23.95 16.35
CA ASN A 224 11.55 -24.60 17.27
C ASN A 224 10.47 -23.65 17.83
N ASN A 225 10.02 -22.69 17.01
CA ASN A 225 8.89 -21.80 17.29
C ASN A 225 7.75 -22.05 16.28
N PRO A 226 7.14 -23.25 16.26
CA PRO A 226 6.23 -23.65 15.20
C PRO A 226 4.90 -22.87 15.16
N GLY A 227 4.55 -22.14 16.22
CA GLY A 227 3.42 -21.21 16.27
C GLY A 227 3.78 -19.77 15.89
N ALA A 228 5.04 -19.49 15.53
CA ALA A 228 5.46 -18.12 15.25
C ALA A 228 4.88 -17.59 13.93
N ILE A 229 4.38 -16.37 13.97
CA ILE A 229 4.14 -15.51 12.82
C ILE A 229 5.33 -14.54 12.74
N GLY A 230 5.85 -14.26 11.55
CA GLY A 230 6.90 -13.26 11.38
C GLY A 230 6.37 -11.87 11.72
N ILE A 231 5.48 -11.36 10.88
CA ILE A 231 4.87 -10.04 11.04
C ILE A 231 3.36 -10.16 10.90
N ASP A 232 2.62 -9.68 11.90
CA ASP A 232 1.20 -9.41 11.80
C ASP A 232 1.00 -7.93 11.46
N TYR A 233 0.57 -7.67 10.23
CA TYR A 233 0.67 -6.37 9.58
C TYR A 233 -0.68 -5.86 9.08
N ILE A 234 -1.13 -4.80 9.71
CA ILE A 234 -2.12 -3.86 9.19
C ILE A 234 -1.40 -2.53 8.90
N SER A 235 -1.64 -1.98 7.72
CA SER A 235 -1.47 -0.57 7.44
C SER A 235 -2.60 -0.08 6.53
N ASN A 236 -2.99 1.18 6.64
CA ASN A 236 -4.07 1.79 5.86
C ASN A 236 -3.59 3.07 5.16
N ASN A 237 -4.31 3.45 4.10
CA ASN A 237 -4.10 4.59 3.20
C ASN A 237 -2.77 4.54 2.45
N PHE A 238 -1.66 4.58 3.16
CA PHE A 238 -0.30 4.38 2.67
C PHE A 238 0.55 3.95 3.86
N GLY A 239 1.57 3.13 3.59
CA GLY A 239 2.43 2.44 4.52
C GLY A 239 3.00 1.19 3.86
N SER A 240 4.22 0.82 4.24
CA SER A 240 4.96 -0.14 3.44
C SER A 240 5.86 -1.10 4.21
N LEU A 241 6.05 -2.29 3.63
CA LEU A 241 7.22 -3.13 3.87
C LEU A 241 8.11 -2.99 2.64
N TRP A 242 9.32 -2.44 2.80
CA TRP A 242 10.23 -2.22 1.69
C TRP A 242 11.63 -2.79 1.95
N ASN A 243 12.10 -3.67 1.06
CA ASN A 243 13.39 -4.36 1.23
C ASN A 243 13.48 -5.09 2.59
N VAL A 244 12.50 -5.95 2.85
CA VAL A 244 12.37 -6.72 4.11
C VAL A 244 12.56 -8.21 3.83
N SER A 245 13.25 -8.91 4.71
CA SER A 245 13.30 -10.38 4.70
C SER A 245 12.58 -10.94 5.91
N ILE A 246 11.69 -11.90 5.71
CA ILE A 246 10.97 -12.61 6.76
C ILE A 246 11.35 -14.09 6.65
N ARG A 247 11.91 -14.68 7.71
CA ARG A 247 12.34 -16.08 7.65
C ARG A 247 12.02 -16.87 8.91
N SER A 248 11.85 -18.18 8.72
CA SER A 248 11.79 -19.14 9.81
C SER A 248 13.08 -19.95 9.85
N GLY A 249 13.82 -19.88 10.96
CA GLY A 249 15.17 -20.43 11.08
C GLY A 249 15.27 -21.96 10.90
N ASP A 250 14.14 -22.67 10.96
CA ASP A 250 14.00 -24.09 10.63
C ASP A 250 12.83 -24.38 9.66
N GLY A 251 12.24 -23.33 9.09
CA GLY A 251 11.08 -23.40 8.21
C GLY A 251 9.79 -23.86 8.90
N ARG A 252 9.70 -23.95 10.23
CA ARG A 252 8.53 -24.50 10.95
C ARG A 252 7.51 -23.46 11.40
N GLY A 253 7.79 -22.16 11.26
CA GLY A 253 6.85 -21.09 11.61
C GLY A 253 5.49 -21.24 10.93
N LYS A 254 4.46 -20.56 11.43
CA LYS A 254 3.10 -20.67 10.90
C LYS A 254 2.89 -19.79 9.67
N VAL A 255 3.13 -18.49 9.79
CA VAL A 255 2.92 -17.51 8.70
C VAL A 255 4.09 -16.54 8.64
N GLY A 256 4.58 -16.22 7.44
CA GLY A 256 5.57 -15.17 7.26
C GLY A 256 4.97 -13.78 7.54
N LEU A 257 4.05 -13.37 6.67
CA LEU A 257 3.30 -12.12 6.75
C LEU A 257 1.81 -12.39 6.92
N ASP A 258 1.27 -12.10 8.10
CA ASP A 258 -0.15 -12.26 8.40
C ASP A 258 -0.87 -10.91 8.26
N MET A 259 -1.87 -10.87 7.38
CA MET A 259 -2.75 -9.74 7.12
C MET A 259 -4.23 -10.21 7.21
N SER A 260 -4.50 -11.19 8.08
CA SER A 260 -5.82 -11.80 8.26
C SER A 260 -6.75 -11.03 9.20
N ARG A 261 -6.20 -10.09 9.98
CA ARG A 261 -7.01 -9.16 10.77
C ARG A 261 -7.84 -8.25 9.86
N GLN A 262 -8.92 -7.73 10.41
CA GLN A 262 -9.77 -6.79 9.68
C GLN A 262 -8.97 -5.55 9.27
N TRP A 263 -9.33 -5.00 8.10
CA TRP A 263 -8.86 -3.72 7.61
C TRP A 263 -7.38 -3.65 7.22
N ALA A 264 -6.81 -4.75 6.74
CA ALA A 264 -5.48 -4.73 6.15
C ALA A 264 -5.49 -4.05 4.77
N GLY A 265 -4.68 -3.01 4.62
CA GLY A 265 -4.52 -2.25 3.39
C GLY A 265 -5.36 -0.95 3.36
N PRO A 266 -5.31 -0.19 2.25
CA PRO A 266 -4.34 -0.37 1.19
C PRO A 266 -2.93 0.01 1.68
N CYS A 267 -1.94 -0.76 1.25
CA CYS A 267 -0.53 -0.60 1.64
C CYS A 267 0.36 -1.28 0.59
N LEU A 268 1.66 -0.95 0.58
CA LEU A 268 2.61 -1.46 -0.40
C LEU A 268 3.61 -2.43 0.25
N ILE A 269 3.60 -3.69 -0.19
CA ILE A 269 4.60 -4.68 0.18
C ILE A 269 5.52 -4.89 -1.02
N LYS A 270 6.78 -4.48 -0.91
CA LYS A 270 7.67 -4.40 -2.06
C LYS A 270 9.09 -4.83 -1.75
N ASP A 271 9.68 -5.61 -2.66
CA ASP A 271 11.03 -6.17 -2.46
C ASP A 271 11.12 -7.02 -1.19
N VAL A 272 10.12 -7.86 -0.95
CA VAL A 272 10.05 -8.71 0.25
C VAL A 272 10.35 -10.17 -0.09
N GLN A 273 11.22 -10.78 0.71
CA GLN A 273 11.53 -12.21 0.65
C GLN A 273 10.93 -12.92 1.87
N ILE A 274 10.26 -14.05 1.64
CA ILE A 274 9.69 -14.88 2.71
C ILE A 274 10.16 -16.33 2.54
N HIS A 275 10.91 -16.81 3.54
CA HIS A 275 11.52 -18.15 3.55
C HIS A 275 10.98 -19.02 4.68
N GLY A 276 10.55 -20.23 4.33
CA GLY A 276 9.94 -21.19 5.26
C GLY A 276 8.46 -20.94 5.49
N PHE A 277 7.98 -21.32 6.68
CA PHE A 277 6.59 -21.20 7.14
C PHE A 277 5.61 -22.21 6.50
N ASP A 278 4.42 -22.39 7.10
CA ASP A 278 3.31 -23.06 6.40
C ASP A 278 2.82 -22.20 5.24
N TYR A 279 2.59 -20.92 5.53
CA TYR A 279 2.15 -19.92 4.58
C TYR A 279 3.14 -18.77 4.50
N GLY A 280 3.42 -18.30 3.28
CA GLY A 280 4.24 -17.11 3.08
C GLY A 280 3.46 -15.86 3.51
N ILE A 281 2.30 -15.67 2.89
CA ILE A 281 1.37 -14.55 3.14
C ILE A 281 -0.03 -15.10 3.38
N VAL A 282 -0.74 -14.58 4.39
CA VAL A 282 -2.16 -14.86 4.61
C VAL A 282 -2.95 -13.56 4.61
N THR A 283 -4.03 -13.49 3.83
CA THR A 283 -4.95 -12.35 3.77
C THR A 283 -6.39 -12.83 3.98
N LYS A 284 -7.21 -12.02 4.66
CA LYS A 284 -8.65 -12.27 4.87
C LYS A 284 -9.45 -10.99 4.70
N ASN A 285 -10.78 -11.13 4.80
CA ASN A 285 -11.76 -10.04 4.76
C ASN A 285 -11.84 -9.38 3.38
N LEU A 286 -12.93 -8.68 3.08
CA LEU A 286 -13.15 -8.10 1.75
C LEU A 286 -12.29 -6.84 1.48
N GLU A 287 -11.76 -6.23 2.54
CA GLU A 287 -11.16 -4.90 2.53
C GLU A 287 -9.76 -4.92 3.16
N TYR A 288 -8.84 -4.03 2.77
CA TYR A 288 -8.98 -2.90 1.83
C TYR A 288 -8.11 -3.04 0.57
N GLY A 289 -7.48 -4.20 0.40
CA GLY A 289 -6.76 -4.54 -0.81
C GLY A 289 -5.31 -4.07 -0.84
N PRO A 290 -4.39 -4.84 -0.21
CA PRO A 290 -2.97 -4.57 -0.25
C PRO A 290 -2.36 -4.83 -1.64
N THR A 291 -1.26 -4.13 -1.91
CA THR A 291 -0.52 -4.20 -3.19
C THR A 291 0.84 -4.82 -2.97
N PHE A 292 1.21 -5.77 -3.82
CA PHE A 292 2.45 -6.53 -3.74
C PHE A 292 3.27 -6.37 -5.02
N GLU A 293 4.56 -6.05 -4.90
CA GLU A 293 5.46 -6.03 -6.06
C GLU A 293 6.84 -6.61 -5.72
N ARG A 294 7.38 -7.48 -6.57
CA ARG A 294 8.69 -8.14 -6.36
C ARG A 294 8.74 -8.90 -5.02
N ILE A 295 7.78 -9.81 -4.85
CA ILE A 295 7.73 -10.73 -3.73
C ILE A 295 8.41 -12.04 -4.13
N THR A 296 9.25 -12.58 -3.24
CA THR A 296 9.86 -13.90 -3.41
C THR A 296 9.41 -14.81 -2.27
N LEU A 297 8.75 -15.92 -2.61
CA LEU A 297 8.23 -16.91 -1.67
C LEU A 297 8.96 -18.24 -1.86
N GLN A 298 9.53 -18.78 -0.78
CA GLN A 298 10.34 -19.99 -0.85
C GLN A 298 10.09 -20.92 0.33
N GLN A 299 10.02 -22.23 0.05
CA GLN A 299 9.94 -23.30 1.05
C GLN A 299 8.74 -23.18 2.01
N GLN A 300 7.61 -22.69 1.52
CA GLN A 300 6.33 -22.81 2.21
C GLN A 300 5.85 -24.27 2.23
N LYS A 301 5.21 -24.68 3.32
CA LYS A 301 4.74 -26.07 3.52
C LYS A 301 3.28 -26.29 3.14
N VAL A 302 2.49 -25.23 2.96
CA VAL A 302 1.07 -25.33 2.60
C VAL A 302 0.74 -24.48 1.37
N ALA A 303 1.07 -23.20 1.36
CA ALA A 303 0.95 -22.36 0.16
C ALA A 303 1.83 -21.10 0.24
N GLY A 304 2.20 -20.54 -0.90
CA GLY A 304 2.84 -19.23 -0.95
C GLY A 304 1.95 -18.14 -0.36
N ILE A 305 0.76 -17.97 -0.93
CA ILE A 305 -0.25 -16.99 -0.52
C ILE A 305 -1.57 -17.71 -0.29
N LEU A 306 -2.19 -17.50 0.86
CA LEU A 306 -3.59 -17.84 1.12
C LEU A 306 -4.41 -16.56 1.16
N ASN A 307 -5.37 -16.43 0.25
CA ASN A 307 -6.36 -15.34 0.25
C ASN A 307 -7.76 -15.88 0.53
N ASP A 308 -8.35 -15.41 1.62
CA ASP A 308 -9.69 -15.79 2.07
C ASP A 308 -10.58 -14.54 2.16
N GLY A 309 -10.78 -13.88 1.01
CA GLY A 309 -11.80 -12.85 0.81
C GLY A 309 -11.32 -11.53 0.21
N ASN A 310 -10.03 -11.21 0.29
CA ASN A 310 -9.53 -9.86 -0.04
C ASN A 310 -9.31 -9.68 -1.55
N THR A 311 -9.10 -8.43 -1.99
CA THR A 311 -8.71 -8.11 -3.37
C THR A 311 -7.23 -7.74 -3.42
N LEU A 312 -6.37 -8.61 -3.97
CA LEU A 312 -4.93 -8.40 -4.01
C LEU A 312 -4.46 -7.98 -5.40
N ALA A 313 -3.62 -6.94 -5.48
CA ALA A 313 -2.89 -6.59 -6.69
C ALA A 313 -1.42 -7.00 -6.56
N ILE A 314 -0.93 -7.86 -7.46
CA ILE A 314 0.36 -8.53 -7.36
C ILE A 314 1.11 -8.40 -8.68
N ARG A 315 2.37 -7.96 -8.62
CA ARG A 315 3.27 -7.96 -9.77
C ARG A 315 4.63 -8.56 -9.43
N LYS A 316 5.24 -9.27 -10.38
CA LYS A 316 6.58 -9.87 -10.21
C LYS A 316 6.66 -10.80 -8.99
N LEU A 317 5.64 -11.64 -8.82
CA LEU A 317 5.66 -12.70 -7.81
C LEU A 317 6.57 -13.83 -8.28
N GLN A 318 7.55 -14.16 -7.46
CA GLN A 318 8.42 -15.32 -7.63
C GLN A 318 8.11 -16.34 -6.55
N SER A 319 7.98 -17.60 -6.95
CA SER A 319 7.77 -18.71 -6.01
C SER A 319 8.67 -19.87 -6.36
N ILE A 320 9.35 -20.43 -5.35
CA ILE A 320 10.11 -21.68 -5.44
C ILE A 320 9.60 -22.60 -4.34
N ASN A 321 8.58 -23.39 -4.71
CA ASN A 321 7.78 -24.16 -3.76
C ASN A 321 7.29 -25.45 -4.41
N SER A 322 7.13 -26.51 -3.61
CA SER A 322 6.45 -27.74 -4.03
C SER A 322 4.92 -27.66 -3.88
N VAL A 323 4.44 -26.64 -3.17
CA VAL A 323 3.02 -26.39 -2.85
C VAL A 323 2.41 -25.30 -3.76
N PRO A 324 1.08 -25.09 -3.75
CA PRO A 324 0.47 -24.00 -4.52
C PRO A 324 1.12 -22.65 -4.21
N VAL A 325 1.28 -21.82 -5.23
CA VAL A 325 1.77 -20.45 -5.05
C VAL A 325 0.68 -19.55 -4.49
N ILE A 326 -0.54 -19.67 -5.02
CA ILE A 326 -1.69 -18.88 -4.59
C ILE A 326 -2.87 -19.83 -4.38
N GLN A 327 -3.47 -19.76 -3.20
CA GLN A 327 -4.78 -20.33 -2.90
C GLN A 327 -5.77 -19.17 -2.66
N ASN A 328 -6.62 -18.90 -3.64
CA ASN A 328 -7.72 -17.94 -3.50
C ASN A 328 -8.99 -18.70 -3.13
N GLN A 329 -9.26 -18.78 -1.83
CA GLN A 329 -10.22 -19.72 -1.25
C GLN A 329 -11.66 -19.20 -1.26
N ALA A 330 -11.88 -17.95 -0.85
CA ALA A 330 -13.21 -17.38 -0.74
C ALA A 330 -13.79 -17.00 -2.11
N GLN A 331 -15.09 -17.23 -2.32
CA GLN A 331 -15.78 -16.88 -3.57
C GLN A 331 -15.72 -15.38 -3.88
N ALA A 332 -15.70 -14.52 -2.85
CA ALA A 332 -15.61 -13.07 -2.99
C ALA A 332 -14.16 -12.55 -3.14
N GLY A 333 -13.16 -13.42 -2.91
CA GLY A 333 -11.74 -13.08 -3.01
C GLY A 333 -11.34 -12.84 -4.46
N MET A 334 -10.49 -11.83 -4.69
CA MET A 334 -10.05 -11.44 -6.01
C MET A 334 -8.52 -11.34 -6.06
N ILE A 335 -7.91 -12.01 -7.03
CA ILE A 335 -6.47 -11.93 -7.27
C ILE A 335 -6.23 -11.29 -8.64
N ILE A 336 -5.39 -10.27 -8.66
CA ILE A 336 -4.83 -9.67 -9.86
C ILE A 336 -3.34 -9.97 -9.82
N VAL A 337 -2.85 -10.83 -10.70
CA VAL A 337 -1.43 -11.24 -10.72
C VAL A 337 -0.82 -11.06 -12.10
N VAL A 338 0.24 -10.27 -12.19
CA VAL A 338 0.95 -10.02 -13.45
C VAL A 338 2.45 -10.27 -13.34
N ASP A 339 3.06 -10.75 -14.42
CA ASP A 339 4.51 -11.01 -14.52
C ASP A 339 5.01 -12.03 -13.46
N GLY A 340 4.32 -13.16 -13.30
CA GLY A 340 4.61 -14.18 -12.29
C GLY A 340 5.55 -15.30 -12.78
N ASN A 341 6.45 -15.78 -11.92
CA ASN A 341 7.33 -16.91 -12.21
C ASN A 341 7.35 -17.94 -11.08
N PHE A 342 6.79 -19.12 -11.33
CA PHE A 342 6.51 -20.14 -10.32
C PHE A 342 7.28 -21.42 -10.63
N GLN A 343 8.09 -21.89 -9.70
CA GLN A 343 9.00 -23.01 -9.92
C GLN A 343 8.93 -24.03 -8.78
N GLY A 344 9.35 -25.27 -9.08
CA GLY A 344 9.54 -26.34 -8.11
C GLY A 344 8.29 -27.16 -7.77
N GLY A 345 7.11 -26.78 -8.28
CA GLY A 345 5.82 -27.37 -7.92
C GLY A 345 5.77 -28.89 -7.96
N ALA A 346 4.78 -29.47 -7.28
CA ALA A 346 4.50 -30.90 -7.40
C ALA A 346 3.67 -31.21 -8.65
N ALA A 347 3.94 -32.34 -9.30
CA ALA A 347 3.30 -32.76 -10.56
C ALA A 347 1.78 -33.02 -10.44
N ASN A 348 1.25 -33.11 -9.23
CA ASN A 348 -0.18 -33.26 -8.95
C ASN A 348 -0.86 -31.96 -8.47
N ILE A 349 -0.14 -30.84 -8.38
CA ILE A 349 -0.60 -29.56 -7.84
C ILE A 349 -0.61 -28.51 -8.94
N SER A 350 -1.61 -27.63 -8.95
CA SER A 350 -1.64 -26.44 -9.81
C SER A 350 -0.99 -25.24 -9.12
N ALA A 351 -0.31 -24.37 -9.87
CA ALA A 351 0.39 -23.24 -9.27
C ALA A 351 -0.56 -22.22 -8.62
N ILE A 352 -1.71 -21.96 -9.25
CA ILE A 352 -2.79 -21.14 -8.72
C ILE A 352 -4.05 -22.01 -8.55
N GLU A 353 -4.58 -22.05 -7.33
CA GLU A 353 -5.89 -22.65 -7.01
C GLU A 353 -6.87 -21.50 -6.72
N ASN A 354 -7.92 -21.37 -7.55
CA ASN A 354 -8.80 -20.21 -7.52
C ASN A 354 -10.29 -20.58 -7.46
N ASN A 355 -10.95 -20.21 -6.36
CA ASN A 355 -12.40 -20.34 -6.18
C ASN A 355 -13.16 -19.02 -6.40
N GLY A 356 -12.48 -17.87 -6.25
CA GLY A 356 -13.03 -16.54 -6.46
C GLY A 356 -12.72 -15.96 -7.85
N TYR A 357 -12.45 -14.66 -7.90
CA TYR A 357 -12.09 -13.94 -9.12
C TYR A 357 -10.57 -13.94 -9.35
N LEU A 358 -10.15 -14.15 -10.59
CA LEU A 358 -8.75 -14.13 -10.99
C LEU A 358 -8.58 -13.39 -12.31
N TYR A 359 -7.68 -12.41 -12.29
CA TYR A 359 -7.03 -11.89 -13.47
C TYR A 359 -5.55 -12.25 -13.43
N ALA A 360 -5.05 -12.95 -14.45
CA ALA A 360 -3.66 -13.37 -14.54
C ALA A 360 -3.06 -12.96 -15.89
N ARG A 361 -1.85 -12.39 -15.90
CA ARG A 361 -1.15 -12.01 -17.14
C ARG A 361 0.35 -12.31 -17.04
N ASN A 362 0.95 -12.84 -18.10
CA ASN A 362 2.37 -13.19 -18.16
C ASN A 362 2.81 -14.10 -16.99
N ILE A 363 2.15 -15.26 -16.83
CA ILE A 363 2.50 -16.25 -15.81
C ILE A 363 3.30 -17.38 -16.45
N ASN A 364 4.43 -17.71 -15.84
CA ASN A 364 5.24 -18.86 -16.21
C ASN A 364 5.34 -19.83 -15.03
N THR A 365 5.09 -21.13 -15.26
CA THR A 365 5.17 -22.16 -14.23
C THR A 365 6.05 -23.35 -14.67
N SER A 366 6.70 -23.99 -13.70
CA SER A 366 7.49 -25.21 -13.90
C SER A 366 7.38 -26.15 -12.68
N GLY A 367 7.34 -27.46 -12.94
CA GLY A 367 7.11 -28.50 -11.92
C GLY A 367 5.63 -28.76 -11.57
N TYR A 368 4.76 -27.78 -11.78
CA TYR A 368 3.32 -27.88 -11.52
C TYR A 368 2.55 -28.67 -12.59
N LYS A 369 1.43 -29.29 -12.19
CA LYS A 369 0.46 -29.95 -13.08
C LYS A 369 -0.12 -29.00 -14.13
N SER A 370 -0.44 -27.78 -13.69
CA SER A 370 -0.96 -26.69 -14.54
C SER A 370 -0.68 -25.34 -13.90
N ALA A 371 -0.79 -24.26 -14.69
CA ALA A 371 -0.67 -22.92 -14.15
C ALA A 371 -1.86 -22.52 -13.26
N ILE A 372 -3.09 -22.85 -13.67
CA ILE A 372 -4.32 -22.40 -13.01
C ILE A 372 -5.31 -23.56 -12.90
N HIS A 373 -5.86 -23.77 -11.71
CA HIS A 373 -7.07 -24.53 -11.46
C HIS A 373 -8.15 -23.57 -10.95
N HIS A 374 -9.19 -23.34 -11.74
CA HIS A 374 -10.29 -22.46 -11.38
C HIS A 374 -11.56 -23.27 -11.09
N LYS A 375 -11.98 -23.31 -9.82
CA LYS A 375 -13.07 -24.17 -9.35
C LYS A 375 -12.81 -25.62 -9.81
N GLU A 376 -13.74 -26.23 -10.53
CA GLU A 376 -13.60 -27.58 -11.09
C GLU A 376 -12.81 -27.64 -12.42
N ASN A 377 -12.42 -26.48 -12.96
CA ASN A 377 -11.82 -26.38 -14.30
C ASN A 377 -10.31 -26.14 -14.23
N MET A 378 -9.54 -27.14 -14.67
CA MET A 378 -8.10 -26.99 -14.86
C MET A 378 -7.81 -26.30 -16.19
N VAL A 379 -7.09 -25.19 -16.16
CA VAL A 379 -6.65 -24.47 -17.37
C VAL A 379 -5.46 -25.23 -17.97
N PRO A 380 -5.51 -25.66 -19.25
CA PRO A 380 -4.40 -26.36 -19.88
C PRO A 380 -3.11 -25.54 -19.91
N GLY A 381 -1.97 -26.21 -19.78
CA GLY A 381 -0.65 -25.61 -19.94
C GLY A 381 -0.02 -25.05 -18.67
N THR A 382 1.25 -24.68 -18.80
CA THR A 382 2.13 -24.18 -17.72
C THR A 382 2.56 -22.72 -17.94
N SER A 383 2.01 -22.06 -18.96
CA SER A 383 2.26 -20.65 -19.23
C SER A 383 0.94 -19.97 -19.60
N ILE A 384 0.72 -18.76 -19.09
CA ILE A 384 -0.49 -17.97 -19.31
C ILE A 384 -0.07 -16.60 -19.86
N SER A 385 -0.51 -16.28 -21.07
CA SER A 385 -0.38 -14.93 -21.62
C SER A 385 -1.34 -13.98 -20.92
N GLU A 386 -2.63 -14.28 -20.92
CA GLU A 386 -3.68 -13.56 -20.19
C GLU A 386 -4.86 -14.50 -19.90
N TYR A 387 -5.42 -14.42 -18.70
CA TYR A 387 -6.55 -15.22 -18.25
C TYR A 387 -7.47 -14.36 -17.37
N VAL A 388 -8.78 -14.50 -17.60
CA VAL A 388 -9.84 -13.85 -16.83
C VAL A 388 -10.81 -14.94 -16.38
N SER A 389 -11.05 -15.07 -15.08
CA SER A 389 -11.89 -16.15 -14.54
C SER A 389 -13.39 -16.00 -14.82
N ASP A 390 -13.81 -14.85 -15.31
CA ASP A 390 -15.22 -14.48 -15.47
C ASP A 390 -15.40 -13.54 -16.69
N LYS A 391 -16.62 -13.08 -16.93
CA LYS A 391 -17.02 -12.28 -18.08
C LYS A 391 -16.15 -11.03 -18.24
N VAL A 392 -15.66 -10.83 -19.47
CA VAL A 392 -15.08 -9.56 -19.91
C VAL A 392 -16.18 -8.61 -20.33
N TYR A 393 -16.16 -7.38 -19.80
CA TYR A 393 -17.15 -6.34 -20.08
C TYR A 393 -16.62 -5.33 -21.09
N ASN A 394 -17.50 -4.87 -21.98
CA ASN A 394 -17.23 -3.81 -22.95
C ASN A 394 -18.54 -3.12 -23.32
N LEU A 395 -18.50 -1.82 -23.66
CA LEU A 395 -19.69 -1.07 -24.10
C LEU A 395 -19.75 -0.88 -25.61
N PHE A 396 -18.60 -0.87 -26.26
CA PHE A 396 -18.43 -0.84 -27.72
C PHE A 396 -17.60 -2.04 -28.16
N ASP A 397 -17.60 -2.36 -29.46
CA ASP A 397 -16.77 -3.43 -29.99
C ASP A 397 -15.30 -3.15 -29.67
N SER A 398 -14.66 -4.10 -28.98
CA SER A 398 -13.30 -3.94 -28.49
C SER A 398 -12.58 -5.30 -28.37
N PRO A 399 -11.25 -5.32 -28.47
CA PRO A 399 -10.48 -6.49 -28.08
C PRO A 399 -10.81 -6.90 -26.64
N LYS A 400 -11.14 -8.17 -26.43
CA LYS A 400 -11.47 -8.74 -25.11
C LYS A 400 -10.24 -9.04 -24.26
N ARG A 401 -9.28 -8.12 -24.25
CA ARG A 401 -7.99 -8.21 -23.56
C ARG A 401 -7.61 -6.87 -22.96
N SER A 402 -6.86 -6.86 -21.88
CA SER A 402 -6.34 -5.62 -21.28
C SER A 402 -5.52 -4.80 -22.28
N LEU A 403 -5.35 -3.51 -21.99
CA LEU A 403 -4.50 -2.63 -22.80
C LEU A 403 -3.03 -3.09 -22.79
N ASN A 404 -2.62 -3.80 -21.73
CA ASN A 404 -1.27 -4.34 -21.58
C ASN A 404 -0.21 -3.26 -21.82
N LEU A 405 -0.36 -2.13 -21.12
CA LEU A 405 0.54 -1.01 -21.25
C LEU A 405 1.95 -1.41 -20.79
N LEU A 406 2.96 -0.78 -21.41
CA LEU A 406 4.34 -0.95 -20.98
C LEU A 406 4.48 -0.53 -19.52
N ILE A 407 4.97 -1.45 -18.69
CA ILE A 407 5.21 -1.21 -17.27
C ILE A 407 6.68 -0.80 -17.10
N GLU A 408 6.93 0.48 -16.85
CA GLU A 408 8.28 0.98 -16.59
C GLU A 408 8.63 0.78 -15.11
N GLU A 409 9.84 0.31 -14.83
CA GLU A 409 10.34 0.16 -13.46
C GLU A 409 10.66 1.54 -12.88
N THR A 410 10.26 1.75 -11.63
CA THR A 410 10.56 2.99 -10.91
C THR A 410 12.06 3.20 -10.81
N PRO A 411 12.57 4.34 -11.30
CA PRO A 411 13.98 4.69 -11.18
C PRO A 411 14.40 4.76 -9.71
N THR A 412 15.60 4.26 -9.42
CA THR A 412 16.20 4.32 -8.08
C THR A 412 17.49 5.13 -8.10
N PHE A 413 17.80 5.77 -6.98
CA PHE A 413 19.05 6.47 -6.77
C PHE A 413 19.36 6.52 -5.27
N GLU A 414 20.60 6.21 -4.94
CA GLU A 414 21.15 6.32 -3.60
C GLU A 414 22.61 6.77 -3.74
N ASP A 415 22.98 7.86 -3.07
CA ASP A 415 24.37 8.29 -3.03
C ASP A 415 25.08 7.62 -1.85
N LYS A 416 26.03 6.73 -2.12
CA LYS A 416 26.77 6.02 -1.08
C LYS A 416 27.84 6.89 -0.40
N ASN A 417 28.16 8.06 -0.96
CA ASN A 417 29.12 8.98 -0.39
C ASN A 417 28.37 10.02 0.46
N LEU A 418 28.48 9.94 1.79
CA LEU A 418 27.85 10.90 2.70
C LEU A 418 28.34 12.35 2.49
N ALA A 419 29.50 12.56 1.88
CA ALA A 419 29.94 13.91 1.51
C ALA A 419 29.03 14.57 0.45
N ASN A 420 28.21 13.80 -0.26
CA ASN A 420 27.21 14.28 -1.21
C ASN A 420 25.82 14.47 -0.60
N TRP A 421 25.70 14.32 0.72
CA TRP A 421 24.48 14.56 1.47
C TRP A 421 24.56 15.90 2.18
N ILE A 422 23.43 16.56 2.33
CA ILE A 422 23.29 17.74 3.18
C ILE A 422 21.93 17.73 3.88
N ALA A 423 21.94 18.05 5.17
CA ALA A 423 20.74 18.19 5.97
C ALA A 423 20.05 19.51 5.65
N PHE A 424 18.73 19.51 5.63
CA PHE A 424 17.97 20.72 5.92
C PHE A 424 17.93 20.91 7.44
N SER A 425 18.59 21.94 7.94
CA SER A 425 18.72 22.23 9.38
C SER A 425 18.22 23.64 9.68
N PRO A 426 16.90 23.81 9.91
CA PRO A 426 16.34 25.11 10.17
C PRO A 426 16.92 25.71 11.45
N GLN A 427 17.24 27.00 11.42
CA GLN A 427 17.89 27.68 12.56
C GLN A 427 16.91 28.05 13.68
N TRP A 428 15.61 28.13 13.37
CA TRP A 428 14.54 28.41 14.32
C TRP A 428 13.21 27.81 13.82
N TYR A 429 12.22 27.69 14.71
CA TYR A 429 10.94 27.07 14.40
C TYR A 429 10.14 27.86 13.36
N GLY A 430 9.90 27.28 12.18
CA GLY A 430 9.20 27.95 11.08
C GLY A 430 10.12 28.48 9.97
N GLU A 431 11.44 28.42 10.18
CA GLU A 431 12.44 28.81 9.19
C GLU A 431 12.47 27.83 8.02
N THR A 432 12.51 28.37 6.80
CA THR A 432 12.54 27.56 5.56
C THR A 432 13.45 28.13 4.47
N ASP A 433 14.00 29.34 4.64
CA ASP A 433 14.91 29.99 3.67
C ASP A 433 16.17 29.16 3.41
N THR A 434 16.76 28.57 4.45
CA THR A 434 17.98 27.75 4.35
C THR A 434 17.80 26.47 3.54
N LEU A 435 16.55 26.06 3.25
CA LEU A 435 16.28 24.93 2.37
C LEU A 435 16.73 25.22 0.93
N GLN A 436 16.57 26.45 0.43
CA GLN A 436 17.04 26.79 -0.91
C GLN A 436 18.58 26.75 -0.98
N ASP A 437 19.26 27.17 0.09
CA ASP A 437 20.72 27.08 0.19
C ASP A 437 21.19 25.62 0.18
N ALA A 438 20.51 24.73 0.93
CA ALA A 438 20.80 23.30 0.91
C ALA A 438 20.60 22.70 -0.49
N LEU A 439 19.52 23.06 -1.18
CA LEU A 439 19.27 22.65 -2.57
C LEU A 439 20.36 23.14 -3.54
N ASN A 440 20.86 24.37 -3.34
CA ASN A 440 21.87 25.01 -4.18
C ASN A 440 23.32 24.58 -3.85
N SER A 441 23.52 23.77 -2.81
CA SER A 441 24.85 23.35 -2.35
C SER A 441 25.66 22.47 -3.33
N GLY A 442 25.06 22.05 -4.44
CA GLY A 442 25.65 21.11 -5.41
C GLY A 442 25.59 19.64 -4.98
N LYS A 443 25.02 19.36 -3.80
CA LYS A 443 24.86 17.99 -3.26
C LYS A 443 23.76 17.23 -3.99
N SER A 444 23.92 15.92 -4.09
CA SER A 444 22.97 15.06 -4.82
C SER A 444 21.80 14.63 -3.95
N THR A 445 21.99 14.56 -2.63
CA THR A 445 20.97 14.14 -1.66
C THR A 445 20.73 15.23 -0.63
N ILE A 446 19.49 15.73 -0.58
CA ILE A 446 19.00 16.57 0.51
C ILE A 446 18.21 15.67 1.46
N TYR A 447 18.46 15.75 2.75
CA TYR A 447 17.68 15.00 3.71
C TYR A 447 17.15 15.89 4.83
N PHE A 448 16.00 15.50 5.35
CA PHE A 448 15.40 16.09 6.53
C PHE A 448 15.67 15.09 7.65
N PRO A 449 16.56 15.40 8.62
CA PRO A 449 16.60 14.65 9.87
C PRO A 449 15.19 14.44 10.39
N PHE A 450 14.87 13.22 10.83
CA PHE A 450 13.53 12.86 11.24
C PHE A 450 12.99 13.85 12.27
N GLY A 451 11.86 14.47 11.95
CA GLY A 451 11.23 15.46 12.81
C GLY A 451 9.93 16.03 12.25
N ALA A 452 9.34 16.93 13.04
CA ALA A 452 8.22 17.75 12.61
C ALA A 452 8.74 19.14 12.25
N TYR A 453 8.61 19.50 10.98
CA TYR A 453 8.99 20.80 10.44
C TYR A 453 7.75 21.69 10.35
N PHE A 454 7.95 23.01 10.30
CA PHE A 454 6.87 23.97 10.14
C PHE A 454 7.25 24.99 9.06
N SER A 455 6.31 25.31 8.19
CA SER A 455 6.41 26.43 7.26
C SER A 455 5.23 27.36 7.52
N HIS A 456 5.48 28.65 7.77
CA HIS A 456 4.40 29.62 8.01
C HIS A 456 3.47 29.76 6.79
N ASP A 457 4.08 29.92 5.62
CA ASP A 457 3.39 30.04 4.35
C ASP A 457 3.69 28.84 3.45
N LYS A 458 2.85 28.62 2.44
CA LYS A 458 3.15 27.66 1.38
C LYS A 458 4.28 28.21 0.53
N LYS A 459 5.47 27.63 0.65
CA LYS A 459 6.69 28.19 0.04
C LYS A 459 7.27 27.30 -1.04
N VAL A 460 7.68 27.93 -2.15
CA VAL A 460 8.20 27.27 -3.34
C VAL A 460 9.71 27.28 -3.35
N PHE A 461 10.30 26.12 -3.64
CA PHE A 461 11.73 25.89 -3.75
C PHE A 461 12.06 25.28 -5.10
N ASN A 462 13.00 25.90 -5.81
CA ASN A 462 13.41 25.41 -7.12
C ASN A 462 14.44 24.29 -6.95
N ILE A 463 14.24 23.18 -7.65
CA ILE A 463 15.12 22.00 -7.56
C ILE A 463 16.20 22.05 -8.65
N PRO A 464 17.48 22.16 -8.29
CA PRO A 464 18.57 22.11 -9.27
C PRO A 464 18.74 20.70 -9.87
N ALA A 465 19.30 20.64 -11.09
CA ALA A 465 19.60 19.37 -11.76
C ALA A 465 20.60 18.48 -11.00
N SER A 466 21.44 19.07 -10.13
CA SER A 466 22.40 18.36 -9.27
C SER A 466 21.71 17.50 -8.20
N VAL A 467 20.57 17.96 -7.68
CA VAL A 467 19.80 17.24 -6.65
C VAL A 467 19.05 16.09 -7.30
N ARG A 468 19.32 14.87 -6.86
CA ARG A 468 18.69 13.64 -7.37
C ARG A 468 17.78 12.97 -6.35
N ARG A 469 17.93 13.27 -5.05
CA ARG A 469 17.10 12.72 -3.98
C ARG A 469 16.80 13.75 -2.91
N ILE A 470 15.55 13.78 -2.47
CA ILE A 470 15.07 14.51 -1.29
C ILE A 470 14.35 13.50 -0.40
N VAL A 471 14.86 13.25 0.81
CA VAL A 471 14.32 12.20 1.70
C VAL A 471 13.94 12.75 3.07
N GLY A 472 12.73 12.39 3.52
CA GLY A 472 12.16 12.87 4.78
C GLY A 472 12.38 11.97 5.99
N PHE A 473 12.74 10.69 5.82
CA PHE A 473 12.82 9.71 6.90
C PHE A 473 11.57 9.63 7.79
N SER A 474 10.39 9.77 7.18
CA SER A 474 9.06 9.88 7.82
C SER A 474 8.78 11.20 8.53
N SER A 475 9.57 12.25 8.24
CA SER A 475 9.29 13.62 8.69
C SER A 475 7.96 14.13 8.16
N VAL A 476 7.38 15.08 8.89
CA VAL A 476 6.17 15.80 8.49
C VAL A 476 6.45 17.29 8.37
N VAL A 477 5.72 17.98 7.50
CA VAL A 477 5.76 19.43 7.38
C VAL A 477 4.38 20.00 7.71
N ASN A 478 4.31 20.80 8.77
CA ASN A 478 3.10 21.46 9.25
C ASN A 478 2.99 22.90 8.72
N GLY A 479 1.82 23.51 8.87
CA GLY A 479 1.56 24.88 8.43
C GLY A 479 1.25 24.96 6.94
N GLY A 480 1.81 25.95 6.24
CA GLY A 480 1.59 26.16 4.81
C GLY A 480 2.24 25.12 3.88
N GLY A 481 3.22 24.35 4.40
CA GLY A 481 3.90 23.30 3.65
C GLY A 481 5.01 23.79 2.70
N ILE A 482 5.70 22.82 2.08
CA ILE A 482 6.83 23.03 1.17
C ILE A 482 6.43 22.57 -0.24
N VAL A 483 6.76 23.37 -1.26
CA VAL A 483 6.56 23.04 -2.67
C VAL A 483 7.90 22.88 -3.36
N PHE A 484 8.20 21.67 -3.84
CA PHE A 484 9.36 21.40 -4.67
C PHE A 484 9.01 21.60 -6.15
N ARG A 485 9.60 22.63 -6.77
CA ARG A 485 9.37 23.00 -8.17
C ARG A 485 10.49 22.50 -9.06
N VAL A 486 10.14 21.60 -9.99
CA VAL A 486 11.05 20.90 -10.89
C VAL A 486 10.99 21.54 -12.29
N GLU A 487 11.69 22.66 -12.45
CA GLU A 487 11.77 23.42 -13.71
C GLU A 487 13.05 23.15 -14.51
N GLN A 488 14.13 22.70 -13.86
CA GLN A 488 15.38 22.40 -14.56
C GLN A 488 15.34 21.03 -15.23
N ASN A 489 15.70 21.00 -16.51
CA ASN A 489 15.87 19.76 -17.27
C ASN A 489 17.01 18.92 -16.69
N SER A 490 16.85 17.60 -16.70
CA SER A 490 17.91 16.63 -16.39
C SER A 490 17.53 15.27 -16.95
N ASP A 491 18.52 14.53 -17.43
CA ASP A 491 18.39 13.11 -17.79
C ASP A 491 18.39 12.20 -16.55
N LYS A 492 18.79 12.72 -15.39
CA LYS A 492 18.78 12.01 -14.11
C LYS A 492 17.44 12.24 -13.39
N PRO A 493 16.77 11.17 -12.92
CA PRO A 493 15.52 11.30 -12.20
C PRO A 493 15.71 12.08 -10.87
N LEU A 494 14.63 12.73 -10.43
CA LEU A 494 14.50 13.26 -9.06
C LEU A 494 13.60 12.33 -8.25
N ILE A 495 14.06 11.90 -7.08
CA ILE A 495 13.30 11.07 -6.14
C ILE A 495 12.96 11.91 -4.90
N ILE A 496 11.68 12.02 -4.57
CA ILE A 496 11.17 12.68 -3.37
C ILE A 496 10.43 11.63 -2.54
N GLU A 497 10.88 11.34 -1.32
CA GLU A 497 10.31 10.21 -0.58
C GLU A 497 10.28 10.36 0.94
N GLN A 498 9.42 9.56 1.58
CA GLN A 498 9.31 9.41 3.03
C GLN A 498 8.93 10.72 3.75
N PHE A 499 8.00 11.48 3.18
CA PHE A 499 7.35 12.59 3.89
C PHE A 499 5.94 12.17 4.28
N GLY A 500 5.62 12.24 5.57
CA GLY A 500 4.31 11.86 6.05
C GLY A 500 3.18 12.67 5.42
N TYR A 501 3.36 14.00 5.34
CA TYR A 501 2.50 14.98 4.65
C TYR A 501 3.20 16.35 4.58
N GLY A 502 2.57 17.32 3.90
CA GLY A 502 2.98 18.73 3.88
C GLY A 502 3.98 19.10 2.78
N VAL A 503 4.21 18.18 1.84
CA VAL A 503 5.07 18.39 0.67
C VAL A 503 4.23 18.32 -0.61
N SER A 504 4.37 19.34 -1.46
CA SER A 504 3.80 19.39 -2.80
C SER A 504 4.92 19.33 -3.85
N VAL A 505 4.60 18.80 -5.03
CA VAL A 505 5.52 18.75 -6.18
C VAL A 505 4.89 19.48 -7.36
N GLU A 506 5.59 20.49 -7.87
CA GLU A 506 5.25 21.19 -9.11
C GLU A 506 6.22 20.76 -10.21
N HIS A 507 5.72 20.07 -11.23
CA HIS A 507 6.54 19.43 -12.25
C HIS A 507 6.43 20.18 -13.58
N ALA A 508 7.46 20.92 -13.97
CA ALA A 508 7.44 21.83 -15.13
C ALA A 508 8.62 21.63 -16.10
N SER A 509 9.11 20.40 -16.21
CA SER A 509 10.23 20.03 -17.07
C SER A 509 10.11 18.58 -17.54
N PRO A 510 10.81 18.15 -18.61
CA PRO A 510 10.83 16.76 -19.07
C PRO A 510 11.57 15.80 -18.13
N ARG A 511 12.13 16.29 -17.02
CA ARG A 511 12.87 15.49 -16.05
C ARG A 511 11.96 14.41 -15.45
N THR A 512 12.44 13.18 -15.29
CA THR A 512 11.66 12.16 -14.59
C THR A 512 11.54 12.48 -13.11
N VAL A 513 10.32 12.39 -12.56
CA VAL A 513 10.02 12.61 -11.14
C VAL A 513 9.46 11.33 -10.52
N VAL A 514 9.97 10.98 -9.34
CA VAL A 514 9.53 9.83 -8.54
C VAL A 514 9.09 10.35 -7.18
N VAL A 515 7.89 9.98 -6.74
CA VAL A 515 7.32 10.35 -5.42
C VAL A 515 6.93 9.08 -4.67
N LYS A 516 7.41 8.90 -3.44
CA LYS A 516 7.21 7.64 -2.69
C LYS A 516 6.92 7.80 -1.20
N HIS A 517 6.14 6.88 -0.64
CA HIS A 517 5.98 6.67 0.81
C HIS A 517 5.48 7.91 1.56
N GLY A 518 4.26 8.37 1.25
CA GLY A 518 3.76 9.58 1.86
C GLY A 518 2.48 10.18 1.29
N GLY A 519 1.98 11.22 1.97
CA GLY A 519 0.91 12.07 1.49
C GLY A 519 1.48 13.27 0.76
N TYR A 520 1.13 13.43 -0.52
CA TYR A 520 1.66 14.49 -1.38
C TYR A 520 0.57 15.20 -2.15
N GLU A 521 0.87 16.43 -2.58
CA GLU A 521 0.18 17.06 -3.70
C GLU A 521 1.08 16.99 -4.93
N TYR A 522 0.50 16.73 -6.10
CA TYR A 522 1.22 16.74 -7.37
C TYR A 522 0.48 17.65 -8.36
N LYS A 523 1.25 18.51 -9.04
CA LYS A 523 0.75 19.42 -10.06
C LYS A 523 1.68 19.40 -11.26
N ASP A 524 1.11 19.12 -12.42
CA ASP A 524 1.80 19.15 -13.70
C ASP A 524 1.67 20.50 -14.40
N PHE A 525 2.61 20.77 -15.29
CA PHE A 525 2.70 21.96 -16.14
C PHE A 525 3.04 21.53 -17.58
N PRO A 526 2.98 22.42 -18.58
CA PRO A 526 3.44 22.07 -19.91
C PRO A 526 4.87 21.50 -19.87
N LYS A 527 5.09 20.40 -20.59
CA LYS A 527 6.38 19.67 -20.70
C LYS A 527 6.75 18.78 -19.51
N SER A 528 5.87 18.51 -18.54
CA SER A 528 6.12 17.52 -17.48
C SER A 528 6.59 16.17 -18.08
N GLY A 529 7.65 15.62 -17.52
CA GLY A 529 8.20 14.32 -17.90
C GLY A 529 7.44 13.14 -17.30
N LYS A 530 8.09 11.97 -17.31
CA LYS A 530 7.59 10.75 -16.68
C LYS A 530 7.41 10.93 -15.17
N VAL A 531 6.35 10.33 -14.63
CA VAL A 531 6.05 10.34 -13.20
C VAL A 531 5.89 8.92 -12.66
N PHE A 532 6.53 8.65 -11.53
CA PHE A 532 6.37 7.41 -10.78
C PHE A 532 5.84 7.71 -9.39
N LEU A 533 4.78 7.01 -9.00
CA LEU A 533 4.11 7.16 -7.70
C LEU A 533 4.14 5.81 -6.98
N GLU A 534 4.68 5.73 -5.77
CA GLU A 534 4.66 4.48 -4.99
C GLU A 534 4.27 4.70 -3.54
N ASP A 535 3.27 3.98 -3.06
CA ASP A 535 2.83 4.09 -1.66
C ASP A 535 2.43 5.53 -1.30
N VAL A 536 1.50 6.09 -2.07
CA VAL A 536 1.14 7.52 -1.96
C VAL A 536 -0.35 7.78 -1.81
N GLY A 537 -0.65 8.72 -0.91
CA GLY A 537 -1.91 9.45 -0.91
C GLY A 537 -1.79 10.73 -1.73
N VAL A 538 -2.47 10.84 -2.87
CA VAL A 538 -2.40 12.03 -3.74
C VAL A 538 -3.64 12.18 -4.61
N SER A 539 -4.14 13.41 -4.79
CA SER A 539 -5.07 13.70 -5.89
C SER A 539 -4.30 13.89 -7.19
N LEU A 540 -4.51 12.99 -8.15
CA LEU A 540 -3.76 12.98 -9.40
C LEU A 540 -4.51 13.73 -10.51
N ARG A 541 -3.89 14.78 -11.05
CA ARG A 541 -4.37 15.52 -12.21
C ARG A 541 -3.29 15.49 -13.29
N ILE A 542 -3.55 14.78 -14.38
CA ILE A 542 -2.77 14.82 -15.61
C ILE A 542 -3.48 15.80 -16.54
N ASN A 543 -3.11 17.08 -16.45
CA ASN A 543 -3.65 18.15 -17.28
C ASN A 543 -2.95 18.25 -18.63
N TYR A 544 -1.68 17.84 -18.69
CA TYR A 544 -0.86 17.83 -19.89
C TYR A 544 -0.47 16.40 -20.24
N PRO A 545 -0.45 16.00 -21.53
CA PRO A 545 -0.08 14.64 -21.92
C PRO A 545 1.33 14.25 -21.45
N HIS A 546 1.40 13.29 -20.54
CA HIS A 546 2.64 12.63 -20.10
C HIS A 546 2.33 11.20 -19.59
N GLN A 547 3.37 10.49 -19.14
CA GLN A 547 3.26 9.10 -18.71
C GLN A 547 3.37 8.99 -17.19
N VAL A 548 2.46 8.24 -16.58
CA VAL A 548 2.38 8.03 -15.13
C VAL A 548 2.27 6.54 -14.82
N TRP A 549 3.15 6.06 -13.94
CA TRP A 549 3.07 4.72 -13.36
C TRP A 549 2.87 4.83 -11.85
N ALA A 550 1.76 4.29 -11.35
CA ALA A 550 1.44 4.29 -9.93
C ALA A 550 1.39 2.88 -9.35
N ARG A 551 1.92 2.70 -8.13
CA ARG A 551 1.92 1.45 -7.36
C ARG A 551 1.42 1.75 -5.96
N GLN A 552 0.31 1.16 -5.56
CA GLN A 552 -0.42 1.54 -4.35
C GLN A 552 -0.72 3.05 -4.38
N LEU A 553 -1.83 3.39 -5.01
CA LEU A 553 -2.35 4.75 -5.06
C LEU A 553 -3.61 4.82 -4.20
N ASN A 554 -3.60 5.72 -3.22
CA ASN A 554 -4.78 6.05 -2.43
C ASN A 554 -5.29 7.45 -2.78
N VAL A 555 -6.56 7.56 -3.16
CA VAL A 555 -7.18 8.86 -3.48
C VAL A 555 -8.53 9.00 -2.82
N GLU A 556 -8.66 9.99 -1.94
CA GLU A 556 -9.87 10.19 -1.13
C GLU A 556 -10.46 11.58 -1.35
N THR A 557 -11.78 11.65 -1.40
CA THR A 557 -12.58 12.87 -1.60
C THR A 557 -13.74 12.87 -0.60
N LEU A 558 -13.37 12.99 0.68
CA LEU A 558 -14.29 12.93 1.81
C LEU A 558 -15.05 14.25 2.04
N ASP A 559 -14.44 15.36 1.62
CA ASP A 559 -14.90 16.73 1.85
C ASP A 559 -15.93 17.20 0.82
N ALA A 560 -15.76 16.82 -0.44
CA ALA A 560 -16.66 17.18 -1.53
C ALA A 560 -16.62 16.17 -2.68
N ALA A 561 -17.74 16.02 -3.39
CA ALA A 561 -17.78 15.24 -4.63
C ALA A 561 -16.96 15.94 -5.73
N ARG A 562 -15.90 15.28 -6.18
CA ARG A 562 -15.07 15.69 -7.32
C ARG A 562 -14.41 14.48 -7.95
N THR A 563 -14.03 14.58 -9.22
CA THR A 563 -13.21 13.54 -9.85
C THR A 563 -11.94 13.31 -9.03
N LYS A 564 -11.59 12.06 -8.76
CA LYS A 564 -10.39 11.71 -7.99
C LYS A 564 -9.13 11.79 -8.86
N ILE A 565 -9.17 11.17 -10.05
CA ILE A 565 -8.08 11.14 -11.01
C ILE A 565 -8.53 11.69 -12.37
N GLU A 566 -7.81 12.68 -12.90
CA GLU A 566 -8.02 13.19 -14.26
C GLU A 566 -6.88 12.74 -15.17
N ASN A 567 -7.21 12.17 -16.34
CA ASN A 567 -6.26 11.83 -17.38
C ASN A 567 -6.64 12.52 -18.71
N LYS A 568 -6.02 13.68 -19.00
CA LYS A 568 -6.27 14.45 -20.22
C LYS A 568 -5.16 14.20 -21.25
N GLY A 569 -5.35 13.16 -22.07
CA GLY A 569 -4.43 12.80 -23.15
C GLY A 569 -3.13 12.10 -22.72
N GLY A 570 -2.97 11.77 -21.44
CA GLY A 570 -1.80 11.05 -20.92
C GLY A 570 -1.94 9.54 -20.98
N THR A 571 -0.86 8.85 -20.62
CA THR A 571 -0.83 7.39 -20.40
C THR A 571 -0.71 7.12 -18.91
N LEU A 572 -1.70 6.45 -18.33
CA LEU A 572 -1.80 6.17 -16.91
C LEU A 572 -1.86 4.66 -16.68
N TRP A 573 -0.89 4.13 -15.94
CA TRP A 573 -0.87 2.74 -15.50
C TRP A 573 -0.88 2.68 -13.97
N ILE A 574 -1.78 1.88 -13.39
CA ILE A 574 -1.92 1.75 -11.93
C ILE A 574 -1.94 0.28 -11.52
N LEU A 575 -1.08 -0.09 -10.57
CA LEU A 575 -1.14 -1.34 -9.80
C LEU A 575 -1.53 -1.02 -8.36
N GLY A 576 -2.69 -1.50 -7.91
CA GLY A 576 -3.23 -1.18 -6.59
C GLY A 576 -3.79 0.24 -6.54
N LEU A 577 -5.10 0.35 -6.68
CA LEU A 577 -5.86 1.59 -6.53
C LEU A 577 -6.87 1.39 -5.42
N LYS A 578 -6.78 2.19 -4.36
CA LYS A 578 -7.86 2.39 -3.41
C LYS A 578 -8.39 3.82 -3.53
N THR A 579 -9.70 3.97 -3.51
CA THR A 579 -10.31 5.30 -3.46
C THR A 579 -11.41 5.39 -2.43
N GLU A 580 -11.63 6.56 -1.83
CA GLU A 580 -12.73 6.79 -0.88
C GLU A 580 -13.53 8.06 -1.17
N GLY A 581 -14.84 8.02 -0.92
CA GLY A 581 -15.71 9.19 -1.05
C GLY A 581 -16.33 9.37 -2.43
N LYS A 582 -16.97 10.53 -2.63
CA LYS A 582 -17.89 10.79 -3.75
C LYS A 582 -17.19 11.28 -5.03
N GLY A 583 -17.94 11.40 -6.13
CA GLY A 583 -17.43 11.83 -7.43
C GLY A 583 -16.67 10.74 -8.19
N SER A 584 -16.48 10.92 -9.50
CA SER A 584 -15.86 9.93 -10.39
C SER A 584 -14.47 9.50 -9.90
N VAL A 585 -14.15 8.22 -10.06
CA VAL A 585 -12.84 7.64 -9.76
C VAL A 585 -11.81 8.12 -10.78
N ILE A 586 -12.04 7.86 -12.07
CA ILE A 586 -11.13 8.30 -13.14
C ILE A 586 -11.93 8.88 -14.30
N ASN A 587 -11.51 10.04 -14.78
CA ASN A 587 -11.98 10.64 -16.02
C ASN A 587 -10.87 10.67 -17.07
N THR A 588 -11.00 9.88 -18.13
CA THR A 588 -10.03 9.78 -19.22
C THR A 588 -10.58 10.47 -20.47
N THR A 589 -9.89 11.50 -20.94
CA THR A 589 -10.34 12.34 -22.07
C THR A 589 -9.19 12.66 -23.03
N LYS A 590 -9.52 13.33 -24.14
CA LYS A 590 -8.54 13.82 -25.14
C LYS A 590 -7.61 12.73 -25.70
N GLY A 591 -8.12 11.51 -25.87
CA GLY A 591 -7.34 10.38 -26.39
C GLY A 591 -6.39 9.77 -25.36
N GLY A 592 -6.58 10.05 -24.07
CA GLY A 592 -5.81 9.41 -23.00
C GLY A 592 -5.99 7.89 -22.97
N ILE A 593 -5.06 7.22 -22.30
CA ILE A 593 -5.02 5.77 -22.17
C ILE A 593 -4.84 5.43 -20.69
N THR A 594 -5.75 4.65 -20.12
CA THR A 594 -5.75 4.32 -18.67
C THR A 594 -5.87 2.81 -18.44
N GLU A 595 -4.88 2.20 -17.79
CA GLU A 595 -4.95 0.81 -17.32
C GLU A 595 -4.95 0.75 -15.79
N VAL A 596 -5.97 0.12 -15.22
CA VAL A 596 -6.16 -0.02 -13.77
C VAL A 596 -6.17 -1.50 -13.39
N LEU A 597 -5.14 -1.91 -12.65
CA LEU A 597 -5.06 -3.17 -11.89
C LEU A 597 -5.39 -2.85 -10.42
N GLY A 598 -6.61 -2.39 -10.17
CA GLY A 598 -7.05 -1.75 -8.94
C GLY A 598 -7.53 -2.73 -7.87
N THR A 599 -7.53 -2.30 -6.61
CA THR A 599 -7.94 -3.14 -5.49
C THR A 599 -9.33 -2.77 -5.00
N LEU A 600 -9.59 -1.54 -4.56
CA LEU A 600 -10.86 -1.18 -3.93
C LEU A 600 -11.37 0.21 -4.31
N ILE A 601 -12.59 0.26 -4.83
CA ILE A 601 -13.38 1.49 -4.97
C ILE A 601 -14.37 1.55 -3.81
N TYR A 602 -14.21 2.56 -2.96
CA TYR A 602 -14.89 2.68 -1.67
C TYR A 602 -15.76 3.96 -1.60
N PRO A 603 -16.93 4.00 -2.27
CA PRO A 603 -17.76 5.21 -2.30
C PRO A 603 -18.27 5.63 -0.92
N VAL A 604 -18.85 4.70 -0.14
CA VAL A 604 -19.34 4.72 1.27
C VAL A 604 -20.06 5.96 1.86
N HIS A 605 -20.15 7.05 1.11
CA HIS A 605 -20.83 8.30 1.44
C HIS A 605 -22.09 8.43 0.60
N ASP A 606 -23.10 9.15 1.11
CA ASP A 606 -24.37 9.31 0.42
C ASP A 606 -24.26 10.23 -0.81
N PHE A 607 -24.64 9.67 -1.96
CA PHE A 607 -24.77 10.38 -3.23
C PHE A 607 -26.15 11.02 -3.31
N THR A 608 -26.19 12.31 -3.59
CA THR A 608 -27.39 13.02 -4.01
C THR A 608 -27.90 12.48 -5.35
N ALA A 609 -29.17 12.74 -5.68
CA ALA A 609 -29.74 12.36 -6.97
C ALA A 609 -28.96 12.94 -8.18
N LYS A 610 -28.33 14.10 -8.01
CA LYS A 610 -27.45 14.70 -9.02
C LYS A 610 -26.12 13.94 -9.12
N GLU A 611 -25.46 13.67 -8.00
CA GLU A 611 -24.18 12.96 -7.96
C GLU A 611 -24.31 11.51 -8.48
N LYS A 612 -25.48 10.87 -8.36
CA LYS A 612 -25.71 9.53 -8.93
C LYS A 612 -25.66 9.48 -10.47
N GLN A 613 -25.79 10.64 -11.14
CA GLN A 613 -25.67 10.73 -12.60
C GLN A 613 -24.22 10.63 -13.09
N ASP A 614 -23.24 10.76 -12.19
CA ASP A 614 -21.83 10.65 -12.52
C ASP A 614 -21.36 9.19 -12.45
N ALA A 615 -20.64 8.75 -13.48
CA ALA A 615 -20.04 7.41 -13.50
C ALA A 615 -18.79 7.31 -12.63
N ALA A 616 -18.52 6.11 -12.09
CA ALA A 616 -17.26 5.85 -11.40
C ALA A 616 -16.07 5.99 -12.37
N PHE A 617 -16.14 5.40 -13.57
CA PHE A 617 -15.10 5.51 -14.58
C PHE A 617 -15.67 6.11 -15.87
N ILE A 618 -15.03 7.16 -16.38
CA ILE A 618 -15.45 7.87 -17.59
C ILE A 618 -14.33 7.78 -18.64
N SER A 619 -14.69 7.37 -19.86
CA SER A 619 -13.81 7.46 -21.04
C SER A 619 -14.51 8.18 -22.19
N ASN A 620 -13.99 9.33 -22.59
CA ASN A 620 -14.49 10.10 -23.73
C ASN A 620 -13.46 10.10 -24.86
N ASN A 621 -13.77 9.41 -25.96
CA ASN A 621 -12.92 9.25 -27.14
C ASN A 621 -11.46 8.90 -26.76
N SER A 622 -11.31 7.93 -25.85
CA SER A 622 -10.09 7.55 -25.13
C SER A 622 -10.09 6.04 -24.85
N SER A 623 -8.99 5.46 -24.38
CA SER A 623 -8.91 4.01 -24.11
C SER A 623 -8.79 3.69 -22.61
N GLN A 624 -9.41 2.61 -22.17
CA GLN A 624 -9.27 2.10 -20.81
C GLN A 624 -9.37 0.58 -20.68
N SER A 625 -8.64 0.01 -19.74
CA SER A 625 -8.90 -1.34 -19.21
C SER A 625 -8.93 -1.30 -17.68
N LEU A 626 -10.00 -1.85 -17.08
CA LEU A 626 -10.29 -1.68 -15.65
C LEU A 626 -10.49 -3.03 -14.98
N ILE A 627 -9.81 -3.22 -13.86
CA ILE A 627 -9.94 -4.37 -12.97
C ILE A 627 -10.00 -3.81 -11.56
N TYR A 628 -11.05 -4.11 -10.81
CA TYR A 628 -11.26 -3.53 -9.47
C TYR A 628 -12.35 -4.27 -8.70
N SER A 629 -12.40 -4.04 -7.39
CA SER A 629 -13.54 -4.41 -6.56
C SER A 629 -14.25 -3.16 -6.02
N VAL A 630 -15.54 -3.28 -5.74
CA VAL A 630 -16.33 -2.24 -5.06
C VAL A 630 -16.80 -2.80 -3.72
N SER A 631 -16.69 -1.98 -2.67
CA SER A 631 -17.43 -2.18 -1.42
C SER A 631 -18.28 -0.93 -1.17
N ALA A 632 -19.59 -1.13 -1.09
CA ALA A 632 -20.56 -0.08 -0.86
C ALA A 632 -21.59 -0.56 0.18
N TYR A 633 -21.86 0.29 1.17
CA TYR A 633 -22.69 -0.05 2.32
C TYR A 633 -23.89 0.88 2.41
N GLY A 634 -24.97 0.55 1.71
CA GLY A 634 -26.23 1.31 1.72
C GLY A 634 -26.70 1.70 0.32
N GLU A 635 -28.02 1.92 0.18
CA GLU A 635 -28.69 2.14 -1.10
C GLU A 635 -28.19 3.40 -1.84
N ASN A 636 -27.84 4.45 -1.09
CA ASN A 636 -27.36 5.72 -1.64
C ASN A 636 -25.83 5.86 -1.61
N LYS A 637 -25.10 4.81 -1.23
CA LYS A 637 -23.66 4.84 -0.97
C LYS A 637 -22.85 4.13 -2.05
N ASN A 638 -23.41 4.01 -3.24
CA ASN A 638 -22.76 3.41 -4.40
C ASN A 638 -22.97 4.28 -5.64
N TYR A 639 -22.06 4.13 -6.61
CA TYR A 639 -22.27 4.64 -7.95
C TYR A 639 -23.45 3.91 -8.60
N GLU A 640 -24.33 4.63 -9.30
CA GLU A 640 -25.37 3.99 -10.12
C GLU A 640 -24.79 3.51 -11.45
N ILE A 641 -23.88 4.31 -12.02
CA ILE A 641 -23.15 4.03 -13.25
C ILE A 641 -21.71 3.66 -12.92
N GLN A 642 -21.30 2.43 -13.25
CA GLN A 642 -19.93 1.97 -13.01
C GLN A 642 -18.97 2.48 -14.08
N VAL A 643 -19.35 2.36 -15.35
CA VAL A 643 -18.52 2.78 -16.47
C VAL A 643 -19.36 3.54 -17.48
N GLU A 644 -18.88 4.70 -17.92
CA GLU A 644 -19.44 5.45 -19.04
C GLU A 644 -18.39 5.60 -20.13
N GLU A 645 -18.79 5.29 -21.37
CA GLU A 645 -17.97 5.50 -22.55
C GLU A 645 -18.69 6.37 -23.57
N THR A 646 -17.97 7.34 -24.12
CA THR A 646 -18.39 8.13 -25.28
C THR A 646 -17.44 7.84 -26.45
N ARG A 647 -18.00 7.46 -27.60
CA ARG A 647 -17.31 7.24 -28.88
C ARG A 647 -18.05 7.95 -29.99
N ASN A 648 -17.39 8.87 -30.67
CA ASN A 648 -17.97 9.63 -31.80
C ASN A 648 -19.35 10.25 -31.48
N GLY A 649 -19.50 10.79 -30.26
CA GLY A 649 -20.75 11.40 -29.78
C GLY A 649 -21.80 10.42 -29.24
N VAL A 650 -21.62 9.10 -29.43
CA VAL A 650 -22.50 8.08 -28.87
C VAL A 650 -22.03 7.73 -27.46
N LYS A 651 -22.94 7.85 -26.49
CA LYS A 651 -22.71 7.51 -25.07
C LYS A 651 -23.33 6.15 -24.74
N ARG A 652 -22.60 5.31 -24.00
CA ARG A 652 -23.09 4.04 -23.43
C ARG A 652 -22.63 3.92 -21.98
N GLN A 653 -23.37 3.15 -21.19
CA GLN A 653 -23.15 3.01 -19.76
C GLN A 653 -23.26 1.55 -19.31
N LEU A 654 -22.43 1.16 -18.34
CA LEU A 654 -22.55 -0.06 -17.56
C LEU A 654 -23.07 0.32 -16.17
N LEU A 655 -24.23 -0.23 -15.79
CA LEU A 655 -24.89 0.10 -14.53
C LEU A 655 -24.49 -0.88 -13.42
N SER A 656 -24.53 -0.42 -12.18
CA SER A 656 -24.22 -1.24 -11.00
C SER A 656 -25.11 -2.47 -10.86
N LYS A 657 -26.37 -2.40 -11.34
CA LYS A 657 -27.29 -3.55 -11.33
C LYS A 657 -26.85 -4.70 -12.25
N ASP A 658 -25.99 -4.41 -13.23
CA ASP A 658 -25.48 -5.37 -14.22
C ASP A 658 -24.05 -5.85 -13.84
N PHE A 659 -23.61 -5.54 -12.63
CA PHE A 659 -22.24 -5.70 -12.14
C PHE A 659 -22.22 -6.31 -10.73
N SER A 660 -21.43 -7.36 -10.52
CA SER A 660 -21.43 -8.14 -9.26
C SER A 660 -20.63 -7.50 -8.10
N GLY A 661 -20.08 -6.29 -8.28
CA GLY A 661 -19.17 -5.68 -7.30
C GLY A 661 -17.70 -6.12 -7.44
N ARG A 662 -17.39 -7.01 -8.40
CA ARG A 662 -16.03 -7.45 -8.76
C ARG A 662 -15.88 -7.36 -10.27
N MET A 663 -14.97 -6.50 -10.74
CA MET A 663 -14.71 -6.26 -12.16
C MET A 663 -13.50 -7.08 -12.59
N PRO A 664 -13.69 -8.27 -13.19
CA PRO A 664 -12.58 -9.14 -13.58
C PRO A 664 -11.79 -8.54 -14.75
N LEU A 665 -12.48 -7.89 -15.70
CA LEU A 665 -11.92 -7.07 -16.77
C LEU A 665 -13.03 -6.28 -17.48
N PHE A 666 -12.91 -4.95 -17.50
CA PHE A 666 -13.59 -4.07 -18.46
C PHE A 666 -12.59 -3.60 -19.51
N VAL A 667 -13.02 -3.51 -20.76
CA VAL A 667 -12.19 -3.04 -21.89
C VAL A 667 -12.95 -2.09 -22.80
N GLY A 668 -12.34 -0.94 -23.03
CA GLY A 668 -12.86 0.10 -23.91
C GLY A 668 -11.73 0.69 -24.73
N TYR A 669 -11.65 0.33 -26.01
CA TYR A 669 -10.62 0.80 -26.92
C TYR A 669 -11.15 1.98 -27.73
N LYS A 670 -10.27 2.93 -28.06
CA LYS A 670 -10.58 4.00 -29.01
C LYS A 670 -10.36 3.53 -30.44
#